data_AF-A0A6P8FL56-F1
#
_entry.id   AF-A0A6P8FL56-F1
#
_cell.length_a   1.000
_cell.length_b   1.000
_cell.length_c   1.000
_cell.angle_alpha   90.00
_cell.angle_beta   90.00
_cell.angle_gamma   90.00
#
_symmetry.space_group_name_H-M   'P 1'
#
loop_
_entity.id
_entity.type
_entity.pdbx_description
1 polymer ?
#
loop_
_entity_poly.entity_id
_entity_poly.type
_entity_poly.pdbx_seq_one_letter_code
_entity_poly.pdbx_strand_id
1 'polypeptide(L)'
;MGILNITDQTPLVQAIFNRNVEDVKFLLHKKEEVNALDQERRTPLHAAACMGDVHIMDLLIKSGASVNAKDQGWLTPLHRASAARNERAVGLLLRQGAEVNARDKLWQTPLHVAAANKATRCAEMLLPQLSSLNVADRSGRTALHHAVLSGHSEMVNLLLNHGANLSSSDKKDRQGIHWAAYQGHLEIVKLLVSRSADISSRDKRGYTPLHAAAASGHIDVVKYLLRLGAEIDEPNAFGNTALHMACYTGQEAVANELVNRGANVNQPNQRGCTPLHLAAVSTNGALCLELLVNNGADVNMQSKEGKSPLHMAAIHGRFTRSQILIQNGGEIDCVDKYGNTPLHVAAKHGHELLISTLMTNGADTARQGIHGMFPLHLAVLYGFSDCCRKLLSSGQLYSIVSSLSNEHVLSAGFDINTPDSLGRTCLHAAASGGNVECLNLLLSSGADLSKKDKLGRAPLHYASANGNYQCVVALVSAGAEVNELDLKGCGPLHFAAASQTFRRVDRHYAADCQSEERDKEGLVCLEYLLDNGADPSLRNSRGYSPVHYAAAYGNKQNLELLLEMSFNCLGDVESSVPVSPLHLAAYYGHCEALWVLAETLVSLDVRDTMGRSALYLAALRGHAACVEVLLAHGASCLLKDRGRKWTPLHVAAANGHADCLLMLVNRANTADIIDVTDAKGQTPLMLAALGSHTESVHLLLERGATPDIGDKWSRTALHRAAALGGGECVCALLAHGAQALCRDVRGRTPLHLAASRGHRELLGLLLAAALHADPLDSLLDYSGYTPSHWAAYNGHEDCLEVLLEHKPFSIQEGNPFSPLHCALINGHDGAAELLVETLGTQLVNLRDTKGRTPLHAAAHAESVAGLQLVLVQGSEVNAVDQAGHSPLMVAADNGHTSHVEILLHQAKADLTLLDINNNTALHLACSKGHEMCALLILAEIDDPSLINATNSALQMPLHITVEFLISQHPPV
;
A
#
# COMPACT_ATOMS: atom_id res chain seq x y z
N MET A 1 13.09 16.06 -40.90
CA MET A 1 12.46 17.21 -41.58
C MET A 1 11.26 16.67 -42.31
N GLY A 2 10.04 17.10 -41.97
CA GLY A 2 8.90 16.90 -42.86
C GLY A 2 9.10 17.77 -44.09
N ILE A 3 9.00 17.18 -45.28
CA ILE A 3 9.00 17.92 -46.54
C ILE A 3 7.65 18.63 -46.59
N LEU A 4 7.59 19.86 -46.08
CA LEU A 4 6.48 20.75 -46.39
C LEU A 4 6.60 21.13 -47.86
N ASN A 5 5.51 21.00 -48.61
CA ASN A 5 5.45 21.46 -49.99
C ASN A 5 5.80 22.95 -50.02
N ILE A 6 6.87 23.31 -50.75
CA ILE A 6 7.38 24.68 -50.88
C ILE A 6 6.27 25.63 -51.40
N THR A 7 5.29 25.08 -52.12
CA THR A 7 4.15 25.81 -52.72
C THR A 7 3.21 26.46 -51.70
N ASP A 8 3.15 25.96 -50.47
CA ASP A 8 2.20 26.43 -49.45
C ASP A 8 2.81 27.51 -48.53
N GLN A 9 4.07 27.86 -48.75
CA GLN A 9 4.80 28.88 -48.00
C GLN A 9 4.65 30.27 -48.63
N THR A 10 4.95 31.33 -47.88
CA THR A 10 4.86 32.71 -48.40
C THR A 10 5.81 32.92 -49.59
N PRO A 11 5.47 33.82 -50.54
CA PRO A 11 6.33 34.12 -51.70
C PRO A 11 7.76 34.50 -51.30
N LEU A 12 7.91 35.23 -50.19
CA LEU A 12 9.20 35.57 -49.60
C LEU A 12 9.98 34.31 -49.17
N VAL A 13 9.35 33.36 -48.48
CA VAL A 13 10.01 32.11 -48.06
C VAL A 13 10.36 31.24 -49.26
N GLN A 14 9.51 31.19 -50.30
CA GLN A 14 9.79 30.50 -51.56
C GLN A 14 11.03 31.10 -52.27
N ALA A 15 11.10 32.43 -52.35
CA ALA A 15 12.25 33.12 -52.94
C ALA A 15 13.56 32.84 -52.16
N ILE A 16 13.49 32.73 -50.83
CA ILE A 16 14.61 32.36 -49.96
C ILE A 16 15.09 30.92 -50.23
N PHE A 17 14.17 29.96 -50.33
CA PHE A 17 14.53 28.57 -50.65
C PHE A 17 15.13 28.43 -52.06
N ASN A 18 14.67 29.26 -53.00
CA ASN A 18 15.22 29.33 -54.36
C ASN A 18 16.53 30.13 -54.46
N ARG A 19 17.01 30.73 -53.36
CA ARG A 19 18.21 31.58 -53.28
C ARG A 19 18.19 32.77 -54.25
N ASN A 20 17.01 33.28 -54.63
CA ASN A 20 16.90 34.42 -55.54
C ASN A 20 16.91 35.74 -54.76
N VAL A 21 18.10 36.34 -54.68
CA VAL A 21 18.33 37.62 -53.96
C VAL A 21 17.50 38.77 -54.54
N GLU A 22 17.36 38.83 -55.87
CA GLU A 22 16.68 39.96 -56.53
C GLU A 22 15.16 39.90 -56.30
N ASP A 23 14.58 38.69 -56.30
CA ASP A 23 13.18 38.49 -55.93
C ASP A 23 12.95 38.84 -54.46
N VAL A 24 13.86 38.44 -53.55
CA VAL A 24 13.77 38.81 -52.13
C VAL A 24 13.82 40.33 -51.95
N LYS A 25 14.74 41.04 -52.63
CA LYS A 25 14.78 42.51 -52.59
C LYS A 25 13.48 43.13 -53.12
N PHE A 26 12.98 42.63 -54.24
CA PHE A 26 11.74 43.11 -54.85
C PHE A 26 10.53 42.93 -53.93
N LEU A 27 10.40 41.77 -53.27
CA LEU A 27 9.34 41.48 -52.32
C LEU A 27 9.43 42.32 -51.04
N LEU A 28 10.65 42.58 -50.54
CA LEU A 28 10.88 43.48 -49.41
C LEU A 28 10.53 44.95 -49.76
N HIS A 29 10.83 45.40 -50.99
CA HIS A 29 10.41 46.73 -51.47
C HIS A 29 8.89 46.88 -51.57
N LYS A 30 8.16 45.79 -51.82
CA LYS A 30 6.68 45.75 -51.82
C LYS A 30 6.06 45.77 -50.42
N LYS A 31 6.85 45.95 -49.36
CA LYS A 31 6.42 45.92 -47.95
C LYS A 31 5.76 44.62 -47.53
N GLU A 32 6.22 43.47 -48.04
CA GLU A 32 5.83 42.18 -47.44
C GLU A 32 6.32 42.09 -45.98
N GLU A 33 5.55 41.39 -45.13
CA GLU A 33 5.87 41.24 -43.72
C GLU A 33 7.14 40.39 -43.52
N VAL A 34 8.25 41.06 -43.15
CA VAL A 34 9.57 40.44 -42.94
C VAL A 34 9.58 39.40 -41.80
N ASN A 35 8.64 39.52 -40.86
CA ASN A 35 8.46 38.62 -39.73
C ASN A 35 7.22 37.71 -39.86
N ALA A 36 6.73 37.48 -41.08
CA ALA A 36 5.62 36.57 -41.33
C ALA A 36 5.90 35.19 -40.69
N LEU A 37 4.90 34.61 -40.03
CA LEU A 37 5.02 33.33 -39.35
C LEU A 37 4.34 32.25 -40.19
N ASP A 38 5.06 31.14 -40.43
CA ASP A 38 4.45 29.95 -41.02
C ASP A 38 3.66 29.12 -39.98
N GLN A 39 3.13 27.96 -40.40
CA GLN A 39 2.39 27.05 -39.52
C GLN A 39 3.19 26.55 -38.31
N GLU A 40 4.53 26.52 -38.40
CA GLU A 40 5.44 26.16 -37.30
C GLU A 40 5.97 27.40 -36.54
N ARG A 41 5.38 28.57 -36.77
CA ARG A 41 5.80 29.88 -36.24
C ARG A 41 7.24 30.25 -36.59
N ARG A 42 7.78 29.77 -37.72
CA ARG A 42 9.12 30.13 -38.22
C ARG A 42 9.03 31.43 -39.02
N THR A 43 10.04 32.27 -38.87
CA THR A 43 10.20 33.52 -39.67
C THR A 43 11.01 33.25 -40.95
N PRO A 44 10.92 34.12 -41.98
CA PRO A 44 11.79 34.07 -43.15
C PRO A 44 13.28 34.02 -42.80
N LEU A 45 13.68 34.65 -41.69
CA LEU A 45 15.05 34.59 -41.17
C LEU A 45 15.45 33.18 -40.69
N HIS A 46 14.52 32.38 -40.15
CA HIS A 46 14.79 30.96 -39.83
C HIS A 46 15.08 30.14 -41.09
N ALA A 47 14.32 30.37 -42.17
CA ALA A 47 14.55 29.71 -43.45
C ALA A 47 15.90 30.11 -44.05
N ALA A 48 16.20 31.41 -44.08
CA ALA A 48 17.48 31.93 -44.56
C ALA A 48 18.68 31.41 -43.73
N ALA A 49 18.54 31.33 -42.40
CA ALA A 49 19.55 30.77 -41.51
C ALA A 49 19.74 29.25 -41.69
N CYS A 50 18.67 28.51 -41.98
CA CYS A 50 18.75 27.09 -42.31
C CYS A 50 19.46 26.84 -43.66
N MET A 51 19.22 27.71 -44.65
CA MET A 51 19.90 27.66 -45.95
C MET A 51 21.35 28.14 -45.87
N GLY A 52 21.66 28.98 -44.87
CA GLY A 52 22.98 29.56 -44.65
C GLY A 52 23.30 30.72 -45.59
N ASP A 53 22.29 31.37 -46.16
CA ASP A 53 22.47 32.37 -47.20
C ASP A 53 22.68 33.77 -46.59
N VAL A 54 23.93 34.08 -46.29
CA VAL A 54 24.32 35.25 -45.47
C VAL A 54 23.86 36.58 -46.08
N HIS A 55 23.84 36.67 -47.41
CA HIS A 55 23.41 37.89 -48.09
C HIS A 55 21.91 38.16 -47.93
N ILE A 56 21.09 37.11 -48.06
CA ILE A 56 19.65 37.18 -47.82
C ILE A 56 19.37 37.46 -46.33
N MET A 57 20.13 36.83 -45.42
CA MET A 57 20.01 37.10 -43.99
C MET A 57 20.32 38.57 -43.65
N ASP A 58 21.37 39.16 -44.21
CA ASP A 58 21.73 40.56 -44.00
C ASP A 58 20.66 41.51 -44.54
N LEU A 59 20.09 41.21 -45.70
CA LEU A 59 18.95 41.96 -46.27
C LEU A 59 17.73 41.90 -45.36
N LEU A 60 17.34 40.70 -44.90
CA LEU A 60 16.21 40.52 -43.99
C LEU A 60 16.41 41.28 -42.67
N ILE A 61 17.60 41.20 -42.07
CA ILE A 61 17.91 41.89 -40.81
C ILE A 61 17.86 43.41 -40.99
N LYS A 62 18.44 43.95 -42.07
CA LYS A 62 18.36 45.39 -42.40
C LYS A 62 16.92 45.86 -42.65
N SER A 63 16.06 44.99 -43.15
CA SER A 63 14.63 45.25 -43.33
C SER A 63 13.78 45.04 -42.07
N GLY A 64 14.38 44.76 -40.90
CA GLY A 64 13.68 44.67 -39.61
C GLY A 64 13.31 43.25 -39.16
N ALA A 65 13.98 42.22 -39.68
CA ALA A 65 13.78 40.85 -39.21
C ALA A 65 14.24 40.69 -37.74
N SER A 66 13.42 40.03 -36.92
CA SER A 66 13.77 39.73 -35.53
C SER A 66 14.83 38.62 -35.44
N VAL A 67 16.03 38.99 -34.99
CA VAL A 67 17.20 38.10 -34.87
C VAL A 67 16.98 36.98 -33.84
N ASN A 68 16.22 37.26 -32.77
CA ASN A 68 15.95 36.34 -31.65
C ASN A 68 14.53 35.74 -31.69
N ALA A 69 13.86 35.76 -32.85
CA ALA A 69 12.56 35.13 -33.02
C ALA A 69 12.64 33.64 -32.66
N LYS A 70 11.58 33.12 -32.02
CA LYS A 70 11.47 31.71 -31.61
C LYS A 70 10.38 31.00 -32.40
N ASP A 71 10.71 29.87 -33.00
CA ASP A 71 9.72 29.00 -33.64
C ASP A 71 8.88 28.20 -32.61
N GLN A 72 7.98 27.33 -33.06
CA GLN A 72 7.18 26.45 -32.19
C GLN A 72 8.05 25.56 -31.29
N GLY A 73 9.28 25.24 -31.69
CA GLY A 73 10.29 24.50 -30.93
C GLY A 73 11.11 25.36 -29.96
N TRP A 74 10.85 26.67 -29.92
CA TRP A 74 11.69 27.69 -29.28
C TRP A 74 13.11 27.79 -29.86
N LEU A 75 13.32 27.28 -31.07
CA LEU A 75 14.58 27.43 -31.78
C LEU A 75 14.66 28.85 -32.32
N THR A 76 15.86 29.41 -32.27
CA THR A 76 16.17 30.72 -32.86
C THR A 76 16.86 30.53 -34.23
N PRO A 77 16.95 31.58 -35.08
CA PRO A 77 17.77 31.54 -36.28
C PRO A 77 19.22 31.09 -36.01
N LEU A 78 19.77 31.42 -34.83
CA LEU A 78 21.10 30.98 -34.40
C LEU A 78 21.20 29.45 -34.19
N HIS A 79 20.15 28.82 -33.66
CA HIS A 79 20.08 27.35 -33.58
C HIS A 79 20.07 26.72 -34.97
N ARG A 80 19.31 27.28 -35.91
CA ARG A 80 19.22 26.78 -37.30
C ARG A 80 20.53 26.97 -38.05
N ALA A 81 21.19 28.11 -37.91
CA ALA A 81 22.52 28.36 -38.48
C ALA A 81 23.58 27.39 -37.92
N SER A 82 23.52 27.09 -36.61
CA SER A 82 24.40 26.12 -35.96
C SER A 82 24.13 24.69 -36.45
N ALA A 83 22.86 24.32 -36.65
CA ALA A 83 22.48 23.02 -37.23
C ALA A 83 22.95 22.88 -38.70
N ALA A 84 22.88 23.97 -39.47
CA ALA A 84 23.34 24.04 -40.86
C ALA A 84 24.87 24.08 -41.02
N ARG A 85 25.63 24.15 -39.91
CA ARG A 85 27.10 24.24 -39.88
C ARG A 85 27.67 25.46 -40.60
N ASN A 86 26.92 26.56 -40.67
CA ASN A 86 27.35 27.75 -41.39
C ASN A 86 27.94 28.82 -40.46
N GLU A 87 29.27 28.85 -40.39
CA GLU A 87 30.04 29.77 -39.53
C GLU A 87 29.78 31.25 -39.87
N ARG A 88 29.55 31.57 -41.15
CA ARG A 88 29.34 32.95 -41.60
C ARG A 88 27.96 33.45 -41.20
N ALA A 89 26.95 32.59 -41.30
CA ALA A 89 25.60 32.87 -40.82
C ALA A 89 25.58 33.06 -39.29
N VAL A 90 26.27 32.20 -38.55
CA VAL A 90 26.46 32.35 -37.09
C VAL A 90 27.17 33.68 -36.78
N GLY A 91 28.28 33.98 -37.46
CA GLY A 91 29.02 35.23 -37.27
C GLY A 91 28.20 36.49 -37.56
N LEU A 92 27.37 36.48 -38.60
CA LEU A 92 26.44 37.58 -38.91
C LEU A 92 25.42 37.76 -37.78
N LEU A 93 24.77 36.68 -37.33
CA LEU A 93 23.77 36.73 -36.27
C LEU A 93 24.36 37.23 -34.94
N LEU A 94 25.57 36.78 -34.57
CA LEU A 94 26.26 37.25 -33.37
C LEU A 94 26.60 38.75 -33.43
N ARG A 95 27.06 39.26 -34.58
CA ARG A 95 27.31 40.70 -34.77
C ARG A 95 26.03 41.55 -34.64
N GLN A 96 24.88 40.97 -34.95
CA GLN A 96 23.57 41.62 -34.89
C GLN A 96 22.84 41.37 -33.55
N GLY A 97 23.56 40.93 -32.50
CA GLY A 97 23.02 40.80 -31.14
C GLY A 97 22.20 39.53 -30.89
N ALA A 98 22.48 38.44 -31.60
CA ALA A 98 21.81 37.16 -31.33
C ALA A 98 22.13 36.60 -29.94
N GLU A 99 21.10 36.09 -29.25
CA GLU A 99 21.22 35.50 -27.91
C GLU A 99 21.91 34.12 -27.98
N VAL A 100 23.17 34.07 -27.54
CA VAL A 100 24.02 32.85 -27.55
C VAL A 100 23.54 31.79 -26.55
N ASN A 101 22.88 32.21 -25.46
CA ASN A 101 22.36 31.34 -24.41
C ASN A 101 20.86 31.01 -24.57
N ALA A 102 20.27 31.34 -25.72
CA ALA A 102 18.87 31.02 -25.99
C ALA A 102 18.63 29.51 -25.85
N ARG A 103 17.53 29.14 -25.18
CA ARG A 103 17.15 27.74 -24.94
C ARG A 103 15.92 27.35 -25.73
N ASP A 104 16.00 26.20 -26.38
CA ASP A 104 14.87 25.55 -27.04
C ASP A 104 13.97 24.80 -26.01
N LYS A 105 12.93 24.09 -26.49
CA LYS A 105 12.05 23.26 -25.64
C LYS A 105 12.75 22.11 -24.91
N LEU A 106 13.91 21.67 -25.39
CA LEU A 106 14.75 20.65 -24.76
C LEU A 106 15.85 21.27 -23.88
N TRP A 107 15.81 22.59 -23.67
CA TRP A 107 16.82 23.40 -22.97
C TRP A 107 18.21 23.36 -23.61
N GLN A 108 18.27 22.99 -24.89
CA GLN A 108 19.48 23.02 -25.68
C GLN A 108 19.79 24.47 -26.07
N THR A 109 21.08 24.79 -26.03
CA THR A 109 21.62 26.05 -26.55
C THR A 109 22.14 25.85 -27.98
N PRO A 110 22.41 26.92 -28.75
CA PRO A 110 23.05 26.82 -30.05
C PRO A 110 24.36 26.01 -30.02
N LEU A 111 25.12 26.05 -28.92
CA LEU A 111 26.32 25.22 -28.74
C LEU A 111 26.00 23.72 -28.65
N HIS A 112 24.93 23.32 -27.96
CA HIS A 112 24.48 21.93 -27.93
C HIS A 112 24.15 21.44 -29.34
N VAL A 113 23.42 22.26 -30.11
CA VAL A 113 23.06 21.97 -31.50
C VAL A 113 24.30 21.91 -32.39
N ALA A 114 25.26 22.82 -32.22
CA ALA A 114 26.53 22.80 -32.95
C ALA A 114 27.35 21.53 -32.64
N ALA A 115 27.40 21.11 -31.37
CA ALA A 115 28.09 19.90 -30.91
C ALA A 115 27.45 18.62 -31.47
N ALA A 116 26.12 18.53 -31.45
CA ALA A 116 25.38 17.40 -32.03
C ALA A 116 25.54 17.34 -33.56
N ASN A 117 25.55 18.50 -34.23
CA ASN A 117 25.72 18.61 -35.67
C ASN A 117 27.18 18.73 -36.11
N LYS A 118 28.16 18.46 -35.25
CA LYS A 118 29.58 18.40 -35.63
C LYS A 118 30.08 19.66 -36.37
N ALA A 119 29.57 20.82 -35.92
CA ALA A 119 29.83 22.16 -36.48
C ALA A 119 30.97 22.89 -35.73
N THR A 120 32.20 22.40 -35.85
CA THR A 120 33.37 22.90 -35.09
C THR A 120 33.58 24.41 -35.25
N ARG A 121 33.58 24.91 -36.49
CA ARG A 121 33.73 26.34 -36.79
C ARG A 121 32.63 27.22 -36.21
N CYS A 122 31.39 26.72 -36.18
CA CYS A 122 30.29 27.44 -35.51
C CYS A 122 30.54 27.51 -34.00
N ALA A 123 31.01 26.42 -33.39
CA ALA A 123 31.37 26.41 -31.97
C ALA A 123 32.53 27.39 -31.67
N GLU A 124 33.58 27.46 -32.51
CA GLU A 124 34.68 28.44 -32.35
C GLU A 124 34.17 29.88 -32.27
N MET A 125 33.14 30.22 -33.06
CA MET A 125 32.52 31.55 -33.02
C MET A 125 31.63 31.79 -31.80
N LEU A 126 31.01 30.74 -31.26
CA LEU A 126 30.10 30.83 -30.11
C LEU A 126 30.84 30.89 -28.77
N LEU A 127 31.93 30.12 -28.61
CA LEU A 127 32.63 29.94 -27.33
C LEU A 127 33.11 31.23 -26.66
N PRO A 128 33.70 32.22 -27.38
CA PRO A 128 34.16 33.46 -26.76
C PRO A 128 33.03 34.30 -26.14
N GLN A 129 31.78 34.09 -26.58
CA GLN A 129 30.62 34.87 -26.14
C GLN A 129 29.77 34.13 -25.08
N LEU A 130 30.15 32.90 -24.70
CA LEU A 130 29.41 32.11 -23.72
C LEU A 130 29.87 32.43 -22.28
N SER A 131 28.89 32.64 -21.39
CA SER A 131 29.14 32.82 -19.96
C SER A 131 29.47 31.51 -19.23
N SER A 132 28.94 30.37 -19.70
CA SER A 132 29.24 29.04 -19.18
C SER A 132 29.13 27.98 -20.27
N LEU A 133 30.11 27.09 -20.33
CA LEU A 133 30.16 25.96 -21.26
C LEU A 133 29.44 24.71 -20.74
N ASN A 134 29.19 24.67 -19.43
CA ASN A 134 28.67 23.50 -18.73
C ASN A 134 27.15 23.58 -18.51
N VAL A 135 26.46 24.36 -19.33
CA VAL A 135 24.99 24.41 -19.31
C VAL A 135 24.45 23.04 -19.73
N ALA A 136 23.51 22.51 -18.96
CA ALA A 136 22.88 21.24 -19.24
C ALA A 136 21.54 21.40 -19.99
N ASP A 137 21.23 20.44 -20.87
CA ASP A 137 19.92 20.27 -21.48
C ASP A 137 18.90 19.66 -20.49
N ARG A 138 17.66 19.43 -20.94
CA ARG A 138 16.58 18.86 -20.11
C ARG A 138 16.91 17.47 -19.56
N SER A 139 17.83 16.73 -20.18
CA SER A 139 18.31 15.42 -19.74
C SER A 139 19.58 15.47 -18.88
N GLY A 140 20.10 16.67 -18.57
CA GLY A 140 21.34 16.85 -17.83
C GLY A 140 22.60 16.79 -18.70
N ARG A 141 22.48 16.69 -20.03
CA ARG A 141 23.64 16.56 -20.93
C ARG A 141 24.19 17.93 -21.30
N THR A 142 25.51 18.09 -21.21
CA THR A 142 26.24 19.29 -21.66
C THR A 142 26.60 19.20 -23.16
N ALA A 143 27.08 20.30 -23.75
CA ALA A 143 27.58 20.29 -25.13
C ALA A 143 28.68 19.23 -25.37
N LEU A 144 29.52 18.96 -24.36
CA LEU A 144 30.53 17.90 -24.41
C LEU A 144 29.89 16.51 -24.62
N HIS A 145 28.79 16.22 -23.92
CA HIS A 145 28.05 14.96 -24.11
C HIS A 145 27.51 14.81 -25.53
N HIS A 146 26.99 15.88 -26.13
CA HIS A 146 26.50 15.87 -27.51
C HIS A 146 27.63 15.70 -28.53
N ALA A 147 28.80 16.29 -28.27
CA ALA A 147 30.00 16.10 -29.11
C ALA A 147 30.54 14.66 -29.02
N VAL A 148 30.51 14.07 -27.82
CA VAL A 148 30.90 12.67 -27.61
C VAL A 148 29.90 11.74 -28.29
N LEU A 149 28.60 11.94 -28.12
CA LEU A 149 27.55 11.14 -28.76
C LEU A 149 27.59 11.19 -30.29
N SER A 150 28.05 12.30 -30.87
CA SER A 150 28.13 12.44 -32.32
C SER A 150 29.39 11.83 -32.94
N GLY A 151 30.39 11.49 -32.10
CA GLY A 151 31.66 10.89 -32.54
C GLY A 151 32.71 11.88 -33.04
N HIS A 152 32.63 13.17 -32.64
CA HIS A 152 33.51 14.21 -33.17
C HIS A 152 34.69 14.55 -32.27
N SER A 153 35.80 13.85 -32.45
CA SER A 153 37.04 14.07 -31.68
C SER A 153 37.53 15.53 -31.73
N GLU A 154 37.47 16.20 -32.90
CA GLU A 154 37.85 17.61 -33.03
C GLU A 154 36.98 18.54 -32.17
N MET A 155 35.66 18.33 -32.19
CA MET A 155 34.72 19.10 -31.37
C MET A 155 34.95 18.84 -29.88
N VAL A 156 35.16 17.58 -29.49
CA VAL A 156 35.46 17.22 -28.10
C VAL A 156 36.76 17.90 -27.64
N ASN A 157 37.83 17.83 -28.44
CA ASN A 157 39.10 18.46 -28.14
C ASN A 157 38.97 19.99 -28.00
N LEU A 158 38.22 20.62 -28.91
CA LEU A 158 37.94 22.05 -28.91
C LEU A 158 37.20 22.48 -27.64
N LEU A 159 36.15 21.75 -27.24
CA LEU A 159 35.38 22.02 -26.01
C LEU A 159 36.24 21.84 -24.75
N LEU A 160 37.06 20.78 -24.69
CA LEU A 160 37.95 20.53 -23.56
C LEU A 160 39.06 21.59 -23.45
N ASN A 161 39.61 22.08 -24.57
CA ASN A 161 40.60 23.15 -24.57
C ASN A 161 40.04 24.49 -24.07
N HIS A 162 38.73 24.70 -24.17
CA HIS A 162 38.06 25.89 -23.65
C HIS A 162 37.51 25.70 -22.23
N GLY A 163 37.84 24.61 -21.54
CA GLY A 163 37.47 24.39 -20.13
C GLY A 163 36.13 23.70 -19.90
N ALA A 164 35.61 22.93 -20.88
CA ALA A 164 34.45 22.08 -20.64
C ALA A 164 34.75 21.04 -19.54
N ASN A 165 33.82 20.85 -18.60
CA ASN A 165 34.01 19.93 -17.48
C ASN A 165 33.91 18.46 -17.94
N LEU A 166 35.04 17.76 -17.89
CA LEU A 166 35.16 16.34 -18.20
C LEU A 166 34.32 15.44 -17.30
N SER A 167 34.20 15.81 -16.02
CA SER A 167 33.46 15.06 -14.99
C SER A 167 31.95 15.36 -14.98
N SER A 168 31.47 16.24 -15.87
CA SER A 168 30.04 16.53 -15.96
C SER A 168 29.26 15.24 -16.27
N SER A 169 28.14 15.08 -15.58
CA SER A 169 27.30 13.89 -15.68
C SER A 169 25.87 14.25 -16.08
N ASP A 170 25.18 13.34 -16.77
CA ASP A 170 23.76 13.47 -17.06
C ASP A 170 22.87 13.12 -15.85
N LYS A 171 21.54 13.19 -15.99
CA LYS A 171 20.60 12.83 -14.91
C LYS A 171 20.70 11.38 -14.38
N LYS A 172 21.45 10.51 -15.06
CA LYS A 172 21.72 9.13 -14.63
C LYS A 172 23.17 8.97 -14.15
N ASP A 173 23.85 10.07 -13.87
CA ASP A 173 25.26 10.14 -13.50
C ASP A 173 26.22 9.58 -14.55
N ARG A 174 25.80 9.51 -15.82
CA ARG A 174 26.67 9.05 -16.91
C ARG A 174 27.54 10.20 -17.38
N GLN A 175 28.85 10.03 -17.25
CA GLN A 175 29.86 10.94 -17.80
C GLN A 175 30.07 10.72 -19.31
N GLY A 176 30.77 11.64 -19.97
CA GLY A 176 31.13 11.54 -21.39
C GLY A 176 31.79 10.21 -21.77
N ILE A 177 32.69 9.67 -20.93
CA ILE A 177 33.37 8.40 -21.21
C ILE A 177 32.41 7.20 -21.32
N HIS A 178 31.30 7.18 -20.56
CA HIS A 178 30.29 6.13 -20.67
C HIS A 178 29.62 6.13 -22.04
N TRP A 179 29.31 7.32 -22.56
CA TRP A 179 28.68 7.47 -23.88
C TRP A 179 29.67 7.18 -25.02
N ALA A 180 30.93 7.60 -24.88
CA ALA A 180 31.99 7.28 -25.84
C ALA A 180 32.19 5.76 -25.94
N ALA A 181 32.18 5.08 -24.79
CA ALA A 181 32.30 3.64 -24.71
C ALA A 181 31.06 2.91 -25.28
N TYR A 182 29.86 3.38 -24.95
CA TYR A 182 28.59 2.83 -25.45
C TYR A 182 28.43 2.96 -26.97
N GLN A 183 28.97 4.02 -27.58
CA GLN A 183 28.92 4.25 -29.04
C GLN A 183 30.15 3.72 -29.80
N GLY A 184 31.16 3.21 -29.08
CA GLY A 184 32.35 2.63 -29.68
C GLY A 184 33.36 3.63 -30.23
N HIS A 185 33.31 4.89 -29.79
CA HIS A 185 34.21 5.94 -30.27
C HIS A 185 35.58 5.87 -29.59
N LEU A 186 36.41 4.90 -29.99
CA LEU A 186 37.73 4.63 -29.41
C LEU A 186 38.63 5.87 -29.32
N GLU A 187 38.71 6.67 -30.38
CA GLU A 187 39.56 7.87 -30.39
C GLU A 187 39.09 8.93 -29.37
N ILE A 188 37.78 9.01 -29.12
CA ILE A 188 37.24 9.88 -28.07
C ILE A 188 37.55 9.29 -26.69
N VAL A 189 37.42 7.97 -26.51
CA VAL A 189 37.80 7.33 -25.24
C VAL A 189 39.28 7.59 -24.92
N LYS A 190 40.19 7.41 -25.90
CA LYS A 190 41.62 7.74 -25.76
C LYS A 190 41.84 9.21 -25.39
N LEU A 191 41.11 10.12 -26.04
CA LEU A 191 41.22 11.56 -25.81
C LEU A 191 40.70 11.96 -24.42
N LEU A 192 39.59 11.37 -23.95
CA LEU A 192 39.06 11.63 -22.61
C LEU A 192 40.03 11.09 -21.54
N VAL A 193 40.55 9.87 -21.73
CA VAL A 193 41.52 9.27 -20.80
C VAL A 193 42.83 10.06 -20.75
N SER A 194 43.35 10.55 -21.89
CA SER A 194 44.57 11.39 -21.90
C SER A 194 44.38 12.73 -21.17
N ARG A 195 43.14 13.17 -20.99
CA ARG A 195 42.75 14.32 -20.16
C ARG A 195 42.38 13.92 -18.73
N SER A 196 42.81 12.74 -18.27
CA SER A 196 42.58 12.20 -16.92
C SER A 196 41.12 11.87 -16.61
N ALA A 197 40.34 11.41 -17.61
CA ALA A 197 39.02 10.84 -17.33
C ALA A 197 39.15 9.53 -16.53
N ASP A 198 38.29 9.37 -15.52
CA ASP A 198 38.24 8.17 -14.71
C ASP A 198 37.59 7.00 -15.47
N ILE A 199 38.39 5.97 -15.77
CA ILE A 199 37.95 4.73 -16.43
C ILE A 199 37.11 3.83 -15.52
N SER A 200 37.17 4.06 -14.20
CA SER A 200 36.41 3.34 -13.17
C SER A 200 35.14 4.08 -12.72
N SER A 201 34.83 5.21 -13.37
CA SER A 201 33.65 6.01 -13.06
C SER A 201 32.36 5.17 -13.15
N ARG A 202 31.42 5.47 -12.25
CA ARG A 202 30.18 4.71 -12.10
C ARG A 202 28.98 5.61 -12.33
N ASP A 203 28.05 5.15 -13.14
CA ASP A 203 26.74 5.79 -13.26
C ASP A 203 25.84 5.50 -12.05
N LYS A 204 24.63 6.04 -12.03
CA LYS A 204 23.66 5.89 -10.93
C LYS A 204 23.30 4.42 -10.62
N ARG A 205 23.46 3.52 -11.59
CA ARG A 205 23.21 2.08 -11.46
C ARG A 205 24.51 1.27 -11.37
N GLY A 206 25.63 1.95 -11.12
CA GLY A 206 26.94 1.33 -10.96
C GLY A 206 27.54 0.78 -12.25
N TYR A 207 27.05 1.16 -13.44
CA TYR A 207 27.67 0.78 -14.71
C TYR A 207 28.97 1.55 -14.91
N THR A 208 30.03 0.84 -15.30
CA THR A 208 31.32 1.43 -15.72
C THR A 208 31.39 1.58 -17.25
N PRO A 209 32.35 2.34 -17.79
CA PRO A 209 32.60 2.40 -19.24
C PRO A 209 32.82 1.02 -19.87
N LEU A 210 33.45 0.09 -19.15
CA LEU A 210 33.64 -1.29 -19.61
C LEU A 210 32.30 -2.01 -19.80
N HIS A 211 31.36 -1.86 -18.86
CA HIS A 211 30.01 -2.43 -19.02
C HIS A 211 29.28 -1.85 -20.23
N ALA A 212 29.40 -0.54 -20.46
CA ALA A 212 28.75 0.14 -21.57
C ALA A 212 29.30 -0.35 -22.92
N ALA A 213 30.63 -0.44 -23.07
CA ALA A 213 31.26 -0.99 -24.26
C ALA A 213 30.91 -2.47 -24.48
N ALA A 214 30.84 -3.25 -23.39
CA ALA A 214 30.52 -4.67 -23.48
C ALA A 214 29.07 -4.93 -23.89
N ALA A 215 28.12 -4.16 -23.36
CA ALA A 215 26.71 -4.25 -23.74
C ALA A 215 26.49 -3.95 -25.24
N SER A 216 27.19 -2.94 -25.78
CA SER A 216 27.08 -2.52 -27.18
C SER A 216 27.94 -3.32 -28.17
N GLY A 217 28.87 -4.16 -27.70
CA GLY A 217 29.70 -5.01 -28.56
C GLY A 217 30.97 -4.34 -29.11
N HIS A 218 31.44 -3.24 -28.51
CA HIS A 218 32.59 -2.48 -29.03
C HIS A 218 33.93 -3.05 -28.54
N ILE A 219 34.40 -4.11 -29.20
CA ILE A 219 35.61 -4.86 -28.82
C ILE A 219 36.87 -3.99 -28.70
N ASP A 220 37.08 -3.03 -29.60
CA ASP A 220 38.30 -2.21 -29.58
C ASP A 220 38.37 -1.31 -28.35
N VAL A 221 37.22 -0.79 -27.91
CA VAL A 221 37.11 -0.02 -26.67
C VAL A 221 37.34 -0.93 -25.47
N VAL A 222 36.76 -2.14 -25.46
CA VAL A 222 36.97 -3.12 -24.38
C VAL A 222 38.47 -3.47 -24.26
N LYS A 223 39.13 -3.81 -25.38
CA LYS A 223 40.58 -4.10 -25.40
C LYS A 223 41.42 -2.95 -24.86
N TYR A 224 41.04 -1.71 -25.21
CA TYR A 224 41.74 -0.52 -24.74
C TYR A 224 41.53 -0.28 -23.24
N LEU A 225 40.29 -0.33 -22.75
CA LEU A 225 39.98 -0.17 -21.32
C LEU A 225 40.66 -1.24 -20.46
N LEU A 226 40.65 -2.50 -20.89
CA LEU A 226 41.33 -3.59 -20.20
C LEU A 226 42.86 -3.40 -20.18
N ARG A 227 43.45 -2.85 -21.26
CA ARG A 227 44.89 -2.53 -21.28
C ARG A 227 45.26 -1.45 -20.27
N LEU A 228 44.34 -0.55 -19.96
CA LEU A 228 44.54 0.50 -18.96
C LEU A 228 44.31 0.03 -17.52
N GLY A 229 44.00 -1.26 -17.31
CA GLY A 229 43.76 -1.82 -15.99
C GLY A 229 42.33 -1.61 -15.48
N ALA A 230 41.33 -1.47 -16.36
CA ALA A 230 39.93 -1.54 -15.94
C ALA A 230 39.65 -2.93 -15.34
N GLU A 231 39.10 -2.95 -14.12
CA GLU A 231 38.77 -4.17 -13.41
C GLU A 231 37.67 -4.95 -14.17
N ILE A 232 37.93 -6.23 -14.42
CA ILE A 232 37.19 -7.06 -15.39
C ILE A 232 35.87 -7.54 -14.78
N ASP A 233 35.93 -7.90 -13.49
CA ASP A 233 34.85 -8.55 -12.75
C ASP A 233 34.11 -7.57 -11.83
N GLU A 234 34.26 -6.26 -12.05
CA GLU A 234 33.53 -5.22 -11.31
C GLU A 234 32.01 -5.43 -11.48
N PRO A 235 31.27 -5.59 -10.37
CA PRO A 235 29.83 -5.72 -10.43
C PRO A 235 29.14 -4.36 -10.48
N ASN A 236 28.11 -4.21 -11.31
CA ASN A 236 27.19 -3.08 -11.23
C ASN A 236 26.19 -3.21 -10.04
N ALA A 237 25.24 -2.28 -9.91
CA ALA A 237 24.26 -2.30 -8.81
C ALA A 237 23.34 -3.53 -8.78
N PHE A 238 23.33 -4.36 -9.83
CA PHE A 238 22.60 -5.63 -9.91
C PHE A 238 23.51 -6.85 -9.73
N GLY A 239 24.81 -6.63 -9.47
CA GLY A 239 25.82 -7.69 -9.44
C GLY A 239 26.25 -8.21 -10.80
N ASN A 240 25.85 -7.58 -11.91
CA ASN A 240 26.26 -8.00 -13.24
C ASN A 240 27.63 -7.42 -13.57
N THR A 241 28.51 -8.24 -14.14
CA THR A 241 29.82 -7.82 -14.70
C THR A 241 29.72 -7.46 -16.18
N ALA A 242 30.82 -7.01 -16.79
CA ALA A 242 30.89 -6.78 -18.23
C ALA A 242 30.57 -8.05 -19.04
N LEU A 243 31.00 -9.23 -18.57
CA LEU A 243 30.72 -10.51 -19.21
C LEU A 243 29.22 -10.83 -19.20
N HIS A 244 28.53 -10.59 -18.07
CA HIS A 244 27.08 -10.73 -17.99
C HIS A 244 26.35 -9.88 -19.04
N MET A 245 26.78 -8.64 -19.21
CA MET A 245 26.18 -7.72 -20.19
C MET A 245 26.40 -8.19 -21.62
N ALA A 246 27.63 -8.60 -21.97
CA ALA A 246 27.97 -9.13 -23.28
C ALA A 246 27.16 -10.40 -23.61
N CYS A 247 27.03 -11.32 -22.66
CA CYS A 247 26.25 -12.56 -22.84
C CYS A 247 24.75 -12.29 -22.98
N TYR A 248 24.21 -11.33 -22.23
CA TYR A 248 22.79 -10.93 -22.34
C TYR A 248 22.48 -10.29 -23.70
N THR A 249 23.36 -9.42 -24.21
CA THR A 249 23.16 -8.76 -25.51
C THR A 249 23.63 -9.59 -26.71
N GLY A 250 24.34 -10.70 -26.47
CA GLY A 250 24.80 -11.64 -27.50
C GLY A 250 26.09 -11.24 -28.20
N GLN A 251 26.97 -10.52 -27.52
CA GLN A 251 28.23 -9.98 -28.06
C GLN A 251 29.38 -10.98 -27.89
N GLU A 252 29.43 -11.99 -28.74
CA GLU A 252 30.40 -13.10 -28.66
C GLU A 252 31.86 -12.62 -28.68
N ALA A 253 32.23 -11.73 -29.62
CA ALA A 253 33.60 -11.27 -29.76
C ALA A 253 34.11 -10.55 -28.49
N VAL A 254 33.23 -9.80 -27.82
CA VAL A 254 33.53 -9.17 -26.54
C VAL A 254 33.62 -10.21 -25.42
N ALA A 255 32.67 -11.13 -25.35
CA ALA A 255 32.69 -12.21 -24.35
C ALA A 255 33.98 -13.04 -24.46
N ASN A 256 34.41 -13.38 -25.67
CA ASN A 256 35.67 -14.07 -25.94
C ASN A 256 36.87 -13.29 -25.41
N GLU A 257 36.97 -11.99 -25.71
CA GLU A 257 38.08 -11.16 -25.19
C GLU A 257 38.06 -11.09 -23.67
N LEU A 258 36.90 -10.93 -23.03
CA LEU A 258 36.78 -10.89 -21.57
C LEU A 258 37.24 -12.21 -20.94
N VAL A 259 36.79 -13.35 -21.47
CA VAL A 259 37.19 -14.68 -20.98
C VAL A 259 38.69 -14.93 -21.19
N ASN A 260 39.24 -14.56 -22.36
CA ASN A 260 40.69 -14.68 -22.63
C ASN A 260 41.55 -13.82 -21.70
N ARG A 261 40.99 -12.73 -21.15
CA ARG A 261 41.65 -11.86 -20.16
C ARG A 261 41.44 -12.32 -18.72
N GLY A 262 40.79 -13.46 -18.50
CA GLY A 262 40.59 -14.08 -17.19
C GLY A 262 39.30 -13.70 -16.47
N ALA A 263 38.27 -13.19 -17.17
CA ALA A 263 36.97 -12.94 -16.57
C ALA A 263 36.37 -14.22 -15.96
N ASN A 264 35.78 -14.11 -14.77
CA ASN A 264 35.16 -15.26 -14.11
C ASN A 264 33.85 -15.67 -14.80
N VAL A 265 33.90 -16.76 -15.57
CA VAL A 265 32.74 -17.32 -16.31
C VAL A 265 31.59 -17.79 -15.43
N ASN A 266 31.85 -18.07 -14.14
CA ASN A 266 30.88 -18.61 -13.19
C ASN A 266 30.45 -17.60 -12.11
N GLN A 267 30.83 -16.33 -12.23
CA GLN A 267 30.46 -15.32 -11.24
C GLN A 267 28.95 -15.12 -11.18
N PRO A 268 28.29 -15.31 -10.02
CA PRO A 268 26.86 -15.07 -9.89
C PRO A 268 26.57 -13.59 -9.63
N ASN A 269 25.52 -13.06 -10.25
CA ASN A 269 24.99 -11.73 -9.94
C ASN A 269 24.12 -11.75 -8.65
N GLN A 270 23.49 -10.63 -8.30
CA GLN A 270 22.65 -10.55 -7.09
C GLN A 270 21.44 -11.48 -7.10
N ARG A 271 21.00 -11.97 -8.27
CA ARG A 271 19.93 -12.97 -8.40
C ARG A 271 20.45 -14.41 -8.40
N GLY A 272 21.77 -14.60 -8.25
CA GLY A 272 22.43 -15.90 -8.39
C GLY A 272 22.60 -16.33 -9.85
N CYS A 273 22.28 -15.49 -10.84
CA CYS A 273 22.43 -15.84 -12.24
C CYS A 273 23.88 -15.63 -12.67
N THR A 274 24.47 -16.63 -13.31
CA THR A 274 25.78 -16.55 -13.98
C THR A 274 25.65 -15.96 -15.39
N PRO A 275 26.75 -15.59 -16.08
CA PRO A 275 26.72 -15.19 -17.49
C PRO A 275 26.03 -16.22 -18.40
N LEU A 276 26.17 -17.51 -18.08
CA LEU A 276 25.54 -18.62 -18.80
C LEU A 276 24.00 -18.57 -18.73
N HIS A 277 23.44 -18.19 -17.57
CA HIS A 277 21.99 -18.00 -17.44
C HIS A 277 21.49 -16.88 -18.36
N LEU A 278 22.24 -15.78 -18.47
CA LEU A 278 21.85 -14.66 -19.32
C LEU A 278 22.01 -14.98 -20.81
N ALA A 279 23.05 -15.74 -21.18
CA ALA A 279 23.21 -16.27 -22.53
C ALA A 279 22.05 -17.20 -22.91
N ALA A 280 21.57 -18.03 -21.98
CA ALA A 280 20.41 -18.91 -22.18
C ALA A 280 19.13 -18.12 -22.50
N VAL A 281 18.90 -16.97 -21.83
CA VAL A 281 17.73 -16.09 -22.02
C VAL A 281 17.79 -15.26 -23.31
N SER A 282 18.98 -14.77 -23.67
CA SER A 282 19.22 -13.79 -24.75
C SER A 282 18.51 -14.12 -26.07
N THR A 283 18.29 -13.16 -26.97
CA THR A 283 17.86 -13.52 -28.35
C THR A 283 19.03 -14.04 -29.16
N ASN A 284 20.20 -13.41 -29.06
CA ASN A 284 21.36 -13.67 -29.93
C ASN A 284 22.53 -14.36 -29.20
N GLY A 285 22.42 -14.65 -27.91
CA GLY A 285 23.50 -15.23 -27.10
C GLY A 285 23.81 -16.71 -27.31
N ALA A 286 23.49 -17.33 -28.45
CA ALA A 286 23.78 -18.76 -28.69
C ALA A 286 25.30 -19.03 -28.74
N LEU A 287 26.04 -18.24 -29.51
CA LEU A 287 27.51 -18.35 -29.60
C LEU A 287 28.19 -17.99 -28.28
N CYS A 288 27.65 -17.00 -27.54
CA CYS A 288 28.12 -16.71 -26.18
C CYS A 288 27.94 -17.91 -25.25
N LEU A 289 26.83 -18.64 -25.37
CA LEU A 289 26.56 -19.82 -24.57
C LEU A 289 27.58 -20.93 -24.88
N GLU A 290 27.81 -21.23 -26.16
CA GLU A 290 28.82 -22.22 -26.57
C GLU A 290 30.21 -21.84 -26.08
N LEU A 291 30.59 -20.57 -26.22
CA LEU A 291 31.86 -20.05 -25.74
C LEU A 291 32.03 -20.26 -24.24
N LEU A 292 31.02 -19.92 -23.43
CA LEU A 292 31.08 -20.09 -21.99
C LEU A 292 31.21 -21.56 -21.59
N VAL A 293 30.43 -22.44 -22.20
CA VAL A 293 30.47 -23.89 -21.92
C VAL A 293 31.85 -24.46 -22.28
N ASN A 294 32.40 -24.10 -23.45
CA ASN A 294 33.74 -24.52 -23.87
C ASN A 294 34.87 -24.01 -22.95
N ASN A 295 34.63 -22.93 -22.20
CA ASN A 295 35.57 -22.35 -21.24
C ASN A 295 35.26 -22.75 -19.77
N GLY A 296 34.54 -23.85 -19.56
CA GLY A 296 34.33 -24.42 -18.21
C GLY A 296 33.23 -23.73 -17.39
N ALA A 297 32.26 -23.08 -18.04
CA ALA A 297 31.07 -22.62 -17.34
C ALA A 297 30.26 -23.81 -16.82
N ASP A 298 29.85 -23.75 -15.56
CA ASP A 298 29.03 -24.79 -14.94
C ASP A 298 27.58 -24.69 -15.45
N VAL A 299 27.17 -25.70 -16.21
CA VAL A 299 25.84 -25.80 -16.83
C VAL A 299 24.71 -26.08 -15.83
N ASN A 300 25.04 -26.52 -14.61
CA ASN A 300 24.08 -26.92 -13.59
C ASN A 300 23.96 -25.93 -12.43
N MET A 301 24.78 -24.87 -12.41
CA MET A 301 24.68 -23.78 -11.43
C MET A 301 23.25 -23.23 -11.38
N GLN A 302 22.69 -23.10 -10.18
CA GLN A 302 21.33 -22.60 -10.00
C GLN A 302 21.31 -21.16 -9.48
N SER A 303 20.37 -20.37 -10.01
CA SER A 303 20.05 -19.06 -9.45
C SER A 303 19.44 -19.14 -8.05
N LYS A 304 19.22 -18.00 -7.38
CA LYS A 304 18.59 -17.96 -6.05
C LYS A 304 17.18 -18.57 -6.00
N GLU A 305 16.50 -18.66 -7.14
CA GLU A 305 15.20 -19.33 -7.28
C GLU A 305 15.31 -20.82 -7.63
N GLY A 306 16.51 -21.41 -7.56
CA GLY A 306 16.77 -22.79 -7.95
C GLY A 306 16.77 -23.02 -9.47
N LYS A 307 16.60 -21.98 -10.29
CA LYS A 307 16.54 -22.14 -11.75
C LYS A 307 17.93 -22.30 -12.34
N SER A 308 18.15 -23.39 -13.05
CA SER A 308 19.35 -23.64 -13.87
C SER A 308 19.29 -22.88 -15.22
N PRO A 309 20.41 -22.81 -15.98
CA PRO A 309 20.42 -22.29 -17.35
C PRO A 309 19.40 -22.98 -18.27
N LEU A 310 19.15 -24.28 -18.07
CA LEU A 310 18.15 -25.03 -18.85
C LEU A 310 16.72 -24.56 -18.55
N HIS A 311 16.40 -24.24 -17.28
CA HIS A 311 15.13 -23.59 -16.94
C HIS A 311 14.99 -22.24 -17.63
N MET A 312 16.06 -21.44 -17.68
CA MET A 312 16.03 -20.13 -18.33
C MET A 312 15.82 -20.24 -19.84
N ALA A 313 16.46 -21.20 -20.50
CA ALA A 313 16.21 -21.51 -21.90
C ALA A 313 14.76 -21.97 -22.13
N ALA A 314 14.20 -22.73 -21.18
CA ALA A 314 12.83 -23.22 -21.23
C ALA A 314 11.76 -22.13 -21.07
N ILE A 315 12.02 -21.06 -20.31
CA ILE A 315 11.10 -19.92 -20.22
C ILE A 315 10.88 -19.28 -21.61
N HIS A 316 11.95 -19.20 -22.40
CA HIS A 316 11.96 -18.47 -23.68
C HIS A 316 11.93 -19.36 -24.92
N GLY A 317 11.75 -20.68 -24.76
CA GLY A 317 11.65 -21.62 -25.88
C GLY A 317 12.93 -21.75 -26.72
N ARG A 318 14.10 -21.57 -26.09
CA ARG A 318 15.38 -21.53 -26.79
C ARG A 318 15.89 -22.94 -27.06
N PHE A 319 15.31 -23.59 -28.06
CA PHE A 319 15.61 -24.98 -28.46
C PHE A 319 17.11 -25.26 -28.61
N THR A 320 17.82 -24.53 -29.49
CA THR A 320 19.24 -24.78 -29.79
C THR A 320 20.11 -24.67 -28.53
N ARG A 321 19.82 -23.69 -27.65
CA ARG A 321 20.55 -23.52 -26.39
C ARG A 321 20.28 -24.64 -25.40
N SER A 322 19.03 -25.09 -25.32
CA SER A 322 18.66 -26.22 -24.47
C SER A 322 19.40 -27.48 -24.92
N GLN A 323 19.48 -27.72 -26.24
CA GLN A 323 20.24 -28.84 -26.79
C GLN A 323 21.74 -28.76 -26.46
N ILE A 324 22.37 -27.59 -26.61
CA ILE A 324 23.78 -27.39 -26.25
C ILE A 324 24.00 -27.66 -24.75
N LEU A 325 23.13 -27.14 -23.89
CA LEU A 325 23.22 -27.37 -22.43
C LEU A 325 23.11 -28.86 -22.08
N ILE A 326 22.14 -29.57 -22.66
CA ILE A 326 21.94 -31.01 -22.43
C ILE A 326 23.15 -31.81 -22.92
N GLN A 327 23.66 -31.52 -24.12
CA GLN A 327 24.82 -32.21 -24.70
C GLN A 327 26.10 -32.02 -23.88
N ASN A 328 26.20 -30.94 -23.11
CA ASN A 328 27.34 -30.64 -22.24
C ASN A 328 27.09 -30.98 -20.75
N GLY A 329 26.19 -31.93 -20.48
CA GLY A 329 25.97 -32.47 -19.12
C GLY A 329 24.95 -31.70 -18.28
N GLY A 330 24.07 -30.92 -18.91
CA GLY A 330 22.95 -30.26 -18.23
C GLY A 330 21.93 -31.28 -17.69
N GLU A 331 21.64 -31.19 -16.40
CA GLU A 331 20.65 -32.05 -15.74
C GLU A 331 19.23 -31.74 -16.25
N ILE A 332 18.62 -32.71 -16.94
CA ILE A 332 17.33 -32.53 -17.60
C ILE A 332 16.19 -32.37 -16.59
N ASP A 333 16.21 -33.16 -15.52
CA ASP A 333 15.18 -33.17 -14.46
C ASP A 333 15.61 -32.39 -13.21
N CYS A 334 16.51 -31.41 -13.37
CA CYS A 334 16.82 -30.47 -12.30
C CYS A 334 15.53 -29.74 -11.88
N VAL A 335 15.40 -29.44 -10.58
CA VAL A 335 14.21 -28.79 -10.03
C VAL A 335 14.54 -27.39 -9.56
N ASP A 336 13.64 -26.45 -9.85
CA ASP A 336 13.66 -25.12 -9.24
C ASP A 336 13.14 -25.15 -7.78
N LYS A 337 13.17 -24.01 -7.10
CA LYS A 337 12.69 -23.88 -5.72
C LYS A 337 11.20 -24.26 -5.54
N TYR A 338 10.42 -24.26 -6.61
CA TYR A 338 9.01 -24.64 -6.61
C TYR A 338 8.78 -26.10 -6.98
N GLY A 339 9.85 -26.87 -7.22
CA GLY A 339 9.81 -28.27 -7.65
C GLY A 339 9.60 -28.45 -9.16
N ASN A 340 9.54 -27.37 -9.95
CA ASN A 340 9.32 -27.50 -11.39
C ASN A 340 10.61 -27.90 -12.09
N THR A 341 10.50 -28.81 -13.06
CA THR A 341 11.59 -29.13 -13.99
C THR A 341 11.56 -28.22 -15.23
N PRO A 342 12.61 -28.19 -16.06
CA PRO A 342 12.58 -27.50 -17.36
C PRO A 342 11.39 -27.91 -18.23
N LEU A 343 10.96 -29.17 -18.15
CA LEU A 343 9.77 -29.66 -18.87
C LEU A 343 8.47 -29.00 -18.37
N HIS A 344 8.31 -28.80 -17.06
CA HIS A 344 7.18 -28.06 -16.49
C HIS A 344 7.17 -26.61 -16.99
N VAL A 345 8.33 -25.97 -17.02
CA VAL A 345 8.48 -24.59 -17.50
C VAL A 345 8.16 -24.48 -18.99
N ALA A 346 8.66 -25.42 -19.80
CA ALA A 346 8.37 -25.47 -21.23
C ALA A 346 6.86 -25.69 -21.51
N ALA A 347 6.21 -26.57 -20.74
CA ALA A 347 4.77 -26.81 -20.79
C ALA A 347 3.95 -25.57 -20.38
N LYS A 348 4.37 -24.88 -19.33
CA LYS A 348 3.75 -23.63 -18.86
C LYS A 348 3.84 -22.49 -19.88
N HIS A 349 4.89 -22.44 -20.69
CA HIS A 349 5.10 -21.36 -21.66
C HIS A 349 4.75 -21.75 -23.11
N GLY A 350 4.32 -23.00 -23.36
CA GLY A 350 3.83 -23.44 -24.66
C GLY A 350 4.90 -23.78 -25.68
N HIS A 351 6.10 -24.19 -25.24
CA HIS A 351 7.23 -24.44 -26.16
C HIS A 351 7.26 -25.88 -26.67
N GLU A 352 6.43 -26.21 -27.66
CA GLU A 352 6.25 -27.56 -28.22
C GLU A 352 7.55 -28.23 -28.68
N LEU A 353 8.37 -27.52 -29.46
CA LEU A 353 9.64 -28.06 -29.98
C LEU A 353 10.61 -28.41 -28.84
N LEU A 354 10.64 -27.57 -27.80
CA LEU A 354 11.49 -27.81 -26.65
C LEU A 354 10.99 -28.99 -25.81
N ILE A 355 9.68 -29.12 -25.61
CA ILE A 355 9.07 -30.27 -24.94
C ILE A 355 9.48 -31.56 -25.65
N SER A 356 9.33 -31.61 -26.98
CA SER A 356 9.73 -32.77 -27.78
C SER A 356 11.21 -33.12 -27.58
N THR A 357 12.07 -32.11 -27.47
CA THR A 357 13.51 -32.28 -27.28
C THR A 357 13.86 -32.77 -25.89
N LEU A 358 13.26 -32.20 -24.85
CA LEU A 358 13.47 -32.64 -23.48
C LEU A 358 13.05 -34.10 -23.33
N MET A 359 11.93 -34.48 -23.96
CA MET A 359 11.42 -35.84 -23.93
C MET A 359 12.29 -36.82 -24.71
N THR A 360 12.79 -36.47 -25.89
CA THR A 360 13.72 -37.34 -26.64
C THR A 360 15.05 -37.54 -25.92
N ASN A 361 15.45 -36.58 -25.06
CA ASN A 361 16.64 -36.70 -24.21
C ASN A 361 16.34 -37.34 -22.84
N GLY A 362 15.13 -37.86 -22.59
CA GLY A 362 14.80 -38.65 -21.40
C GLY A 362 14.20 -37.88 -20.23
N ALA A 363 13.61 -36.70 -20.43
CA ALA A 363 12.89 -35.98 -19.37
C ALA A 363 11.71 -36.77 -18.81
N ASP A 364 11.57 -36.78 -17.48
CA ASP A 364 10.48 -37.45 -16.79
C ASP A 364 9.16 -36.65 -16.93
N THR A 365 8.20 -37.21 -17.66
CA THR A 365 6.88 -36.61 -17.89
C THR A 365 5.92 -36.80 -16.71
N ALA A 366 6.21 -37.73 -15.80
CA ALA A 366 5.40 -38.05 -14.62
C ALA A 366 5.89 -37.31 -13.35
N ARG A 367 6.97 -36.53 -13.46
CA ARG A 367 7.53 -35.83 -12.30
C ARG A 367 6.54 -34.78 -11.78
N GLN A 368 6.38 -34.74 -10.47
CA GLN A 368 5.51 -33.80 -9.78
C GLN A 368 6.24 -32.49 -9.49
N GLY A 369 5.72 -31.38 -10.02
CA GLY A 369 6.20 -30.04 -9.74
C GLY A 369 5.35 -29.29 -8.71
N ILE A 370 5.12 -28.01 -8.97
CA ILE A 370 4.34 -27.15 -8.07
C ILE A 370 2.94 -27.71 -7.80
N HIS A 371 2.54 -27.79 -6.53
CA HIS A 371 1.27 -28.39 -6.09
C HIS A 371 1.05 -29.84 -6.55
N GLY A 372 2.12 -30.60 -6.82
CA GLY A 372 2.00 -31.97 -7.31
C GLY A 372 1.49 -32.06 -8.75
N MET A 373 1.52 -30.95 -9.51
CA MET A 373 1.11 -30.92 -10.90
C MET A 373 2.18 -31.54 -11.80
N PHE A 374 1.75 -32.32 -12.79
CA PHE A 374 2.60 -32.76 -13.89
C PHE A 374 2.78 -31.66 -14.95
N PRO A 375 3.76 -31.78 -15.86
CA PRO A 375 3.88 -30.88 -17.01
C PRO A 375 2.59 -30.80 -17.84
N LEU A 376 1.86 -31.91 -17.99
CA LEU A 376 0.58 -31.94 -18.71
C LEU A 376 -0.49 -31.04 -18.05
N HIS A 377 -0.60 -31.06 -16.72
CA HIS A 377 -1.52 -30.19 -15.99
C HIS A 377 -1.27 -28.71 -16.31
N LEU A 378 0.00 -28.30 -16.40
CA LEU A 378 0.38 -26.94 -16.73
C LEU A 378 0.09 -26.61 -18.20
N ALA A 379 0.49 -27.46 -19.15
CA ALA A 379 0.21 -27.24 -20.58
C ALA A 379 -1.29 -27.01 -20.83
N VAL A 380 -2.12 -27.81 -20.18
CA VAL A 380 -3.57 -27.79 -20.31
C VAL A 380 -4.19 -26.57 -19.60
N LEU A 381 -3.75 -26.24 -18.38
CA LEU A 381 -4.23 -25.07 -17.63
C LEU A 381 -3.96 -23.75 -18.35
N TYR A 382 -2.83 -23.65 -19.05
CA TYR A 382 -2.47 -22.47 -19.85
C TYR A 382 -2.97 -22.54 -21.30
N GLY A 383 -3.60 -23.64 -21.70
CA GLY A 383 -4.30 -23.76 -22.98
C GLY A 383 -3.39 -24.00 -24.19
N PHE A 384 -2.28 -24.72 -24.04
CA PHE A 384 -1.39 -25.08 -25.16
C PHE A 384 -1.74 -26.47 -25.71
N SER A 385 -2.61 -26.53 -26.73
CA SER A 385 -3.12 -27.79 -27.29
C SER A 385 -2.05 -28.63 -27.98
N ASP A 386 -1.09 -28.01 -28.67
CA ASP A 386 0.04 -28.73 -29.28
C ASP A 386 0.95 -29.38 -28.24
N CYS A 387 1.24 -28.65 -27.15
CA CYS A 387 2.01 -29.18 -26.03
C CYS A 387 1.27 -30.34 -25.34
N CYS A 388 -0.04 -30.19 -25.13
CA CYS A 388 -0.92 -31.24 -24.62
C CYS A 388 -0.84 -32.50 -25.51
N ARG A 389 -1.00 -32.33 -26.83
CA ARG A 389 -0.90 -33.43 -27.80
C ARG A 389 0.44 -34.14 -27.72
N LYS A 390 1.56 -33.42 -27.69
CA LYS A 390 2.90 -34.04 -27.61
C LYS A 390 3.11 -34.82 -26.32
N LEU A 391 2.70 -34.25 -25.18
CA LEU A 391 2.81 -34.93 -23.89
C LEU A 391 1.94 -36.20 -23.86
N LEU A 392 0.73 -36.17 -24.42
CA LEU A 392 -0.14 -37.36 -24.54
C LEU A 392 0.42 -38.41 -25.52
N SER A 393 0.88 -38.01 -26.71
CA SER A 393 1.41 -38.93 -27.74
C SER A 393 2.66 -39.68 -27.30
N SER A 394 3.45 -39.14 -26.37
CA SER A 394 4.62 -39.83 -25.85
C SER A 394 4.31 -41.10 -25.07
N GLY A 395 3.09 -41.22 -24.56
CA GLY A 395 2.63 -42.44 -23.95
C GLY A 395 2.31 -43.57 -24.93
N GLN A 396 2.04 -43.24 -26.18
CA GLN A 396 1.70 -44.20 -27.23
C GLN A 396 2.93 -44.76 -27.95
N LEU A 397 4.05 -44.03 -28.02
CA LEU A 397 5.26 -44.47 -28.74
C LEU A 397 6.00 -45.63 -28.04
N TYR A 398 5.96 -45.72 -26.70
CA TYR A 398 6.52 -46.87 -25.97
C TYR A 398 5.64 -48.14 -26.08
N SER A 399 4.38 -48.02 -26.52
CA SER A 399 3.47 -49.16 -26.71
C SER A 399 3.88 -50.08 -27.86
N ILE A 400 4.64 -49.60 -28.84
CA ILE A 400 4.93 -50.37 -30.06
C ILE A 400 6.17 -51.28 -29.86
N VAL A 401 7.08 -50.91 -28.96
CA VAL A 401 8.34 -51.66 -28.70
C VAL A 401 8.15 -52.78 -27.66
N SER A 402 7.08 -52.74 -26.85
CA SER A 402 6.82 -53.70 -25.77
C SER A 402 5.73 -54.74 -26.11
N SER A 403 5.68 -55.24 -27.34
CA SER A 403 4.82 -56.37 -27.73
C SER A 403 5.43 -57.75 -27.47
N LEU A 404 6.61 -57.82 -26.83
CA LEU A 404 7.38 -59.06 -26.59
C LEU A 404 7.48 -59.49 -25.11
N SER A 405 6.88 -58.77 -24.17
CA SER A 405 6.87 -59.16 -22.74
C SER A 405 5.47 -59.00 -22.15
N ASN A 406 4.92 -60.10 -21.63
CA ASN A 406 3.65 -60.17 -20.90
C ASN A 406 3.72 -59.52 -19.51
N GLU A 407 4.08 -58.24 -19.45
CA GLU A 407 3.82 -57.39 -18.30
C GLU A 407 2.97 -56.20 -18.79
N HIS A 408 1.78 -56.03 -18.20
CA HIS A 408 0.93 -54.88 -18.45
C HIS A 408 1.58 -53.61 -17.90
N VAL A 409 2.52 -53.05 -18.65
CA VAL A 409 3.10 -51.73 -18.38
C VAL A 409 2.25 -50.69 -19.11
N LEU A 410 1.71 -49.75 -18.32
CA LEU A 410 0.73 -48.75 -18.72
C LEU A 410 1.24 -47.84 -19.86
N SER A 411 0.37 -47.63 -20.84
CA SER A 411 0.48 -46.65 -21.92
C SER A 411 0.48 -45.23 -21.33
N ALA A 412 1.52 -44.43 -21.61
CA ALA A 412 1.92 -43.21 -20.90
C ALA A 412 2.52 -43.50 -19.53
N GLY A 413 3.74 -43.01 -19.26
CA GLY A 413 4.41 -43.17 -17.97
C GLY A 413 3.68 -42.55 -16.76
N PHE A 414 2.46 -42.04 -16.94
CA PHE A 414 1.54 -41.59 -15.91
C PHE A 414 0.08 -41.80 -16.33
N ASP A 415 -0.80 -42.08 -15.36
CA ASP A 415 -2.25 -42.10 -15.58
C ASP A 415 -2.78 -40.66 -15.73
N ILE A 416 -3.52 -40.38 -16.80
CA ILE A 416 -4.14 -39.07 -17.10
C ILE A 416 -5.05 -38.61 -15.95
N ASN A 417 -5.63 -39.56 -15.22
CA ASN A 417 -6.53 -39.32 -14.10
C ASN A 417 -5.82 -39.13 -12.76
N THR A 418 -4.48 -39.13 -12.74
CA THR A 418 -3.73 -38.86 -11.51
C THR A 418 -4.03 -37.43 -11.03
N PRO A 419 -4.52 -37.26 -9.80
CA PRO A 419 -4.82 -35.94 -9.28
C PRO A 419 -3.58 -35.21 -8.79
N ASP A 420 -3.63 -33.88 -8.82
CA ASP A 420 -2.68 -33.01 -8.13
C ASP A 420 -2.87 -33.03 -6.60
N SER A 421 -2.08 -32.24 -5.88
CA SER A 421 -2.18 -32.12 -4.41
C SER A 421 -3.55 -31.63 -3.90
N LEU A 422 -4.40 -31.04 -4.75
CA LEU A 422 -5.76 -30.60 -4.42
C LEU A 422 -6.84 -31.61 -4.84
N GLY A 423 -6.46 -32.76 -5.40
CA GLY A 423 -7.40 -33.76 -5.91
C GLY A 423 -7.84 -33.51 -7.36
N ARG A 424 -7.27 -32.51 -8.05
CA ARG A 424 -7.70 -32.09 -9.39
C ARG A 424 -6.96 -32.88 -10.45
N THR A 425 -7.68 -33.42 -11.42
CA THR A 425 -7.10 -34.08 -12.60
C THR A 425 -6.74 -33.07 -13.70
N CYS A 426 -6.03 -33.51 -14.74
CA CYS A 426 -5.77 -32.72 -15.95
C CYS A 426 -7.07 -32.15 -16.56
N LEU A 427 -8.19 -32.88 -16.44
CA LEU A 427 -9.49 -32.46 -16.95
C LEU A 427 -10.05 -31.24 -16.18
N HIS A 428 -9.85 -31.18 -14.85
CA HIS A 428 -10.20 -29.99 -14.05
C HIS A 428 -9.35 -28.79 -14.47
N ALA A 429 -8.05 -29.01 -14.71
CA ALA A 429 -7.16 -27.97 -15.20
C ALA A 429 -7.59 -27.46 -16.59
N ALA A 430 -8.03 -28.34 -17.49
CA ALA A 430 -8.54 -27.98 -18.81
C ALA A 430 -9.81 -27.14 -18.73
N ALA A 431 -10.77 -27.62 -17.94
CA ALA A 431 -12.04 -26.95 -17.69
C ALA A 431 -11.83 -25.54 -17.10
N SER A 432 -10.85 -25.40 -16.20
CA SER A 432 -10.48 -24.09 -15.65
C SER A 432 -9.72 -23.22 -16.68
N GLY A 433 -8.81 -23.79 -17.47
CA GLY A 433 -8.01 -23.09 -18.47
C GLY A 433 -8.80 -22.53 -19.65
N GLY A 434 -9.94 -23.14 -20.00
CA GLY A 434 -10.86 -22.67 -21.03
C GLY A 434 -10.50 -23.08 -22.46
N ASN A 435 -9.47 -23.91 -22.66
CA ASN A 435 -9.14 -24.43 -23.98
C ASN A 435 -9.89 -25.75 -24.26
N VAL A 436 -10.84 -25.68 -25.19
CA VAL A 436 -11.72 -26.78 -25.60
C VAL A 436 -10.96 -27.86 -26.38
N GLU A 437 -9.96 -27.50 -27.16
CA GLU A 437 -9.13 -28.48 -27.86
C GLU A 437 -8.38 -29.35 -26.87
N CYS A 438 -7.75 -28.74 -25.85
CA CYS A 438 -7.10 -29.49 -24.77
C CYS A 438 -8.09 -30.42 -24.07
N LEU A 439 -9.30 -29.91 -23.77
CA LEU A 439 -10.36 -30.68 -23.13
C LEU A 439 -10.78 -31.88 -23.99
N ASN A 440 -11.07 -31.67 -25.27
CA ASN A 440 -11.47 -32.72 -26.22
C ASN A 440 -10.36 -33.76 -26.45
N LEU A 441 -9.08 -33.33 -26.43
CA LEU A 441 -7.94 -34.23 -26.48
C LEU A 441 -7.86 -35.13 -25.24
N LEU A 442 -8.12 -34.58 -24.05
CA LEU A 442 -8.15 -35.36 -22.81
C LEU A 442 -9.33 -36.33 -22.77
N LEU A 443 -10.53 -35.88 -23.18
CA LEU A 443 -11.72 -36.73 -23.27
C LEU A 443 -11.51 -37.88 -24.25
N SER A 444 -10.96 -37.61 -25.44
CA SER A 444 -10.67 -38.66 -26.43
C SER A 444 -9.54 -39.60 -25.99
N SER A 445 -8.69 -39.17 -25.05
CA SER A 445 -7.63 -39.99 -24.44
C SER A 445 -8.07 -40.76 -23.19
N GLY A 446 -9.36 -40.73 -22.82
CA GLY A 446 -9.91 -41.52 -21.71
C GLY A 446 -9.89 -40.83 -20.34
N ALA A 447 -9.93 -39.49 -20.29
CA ALA A 447 -10.09 -38.76 -19.02
C ALA A 447 -11.47 -39.02 -18.38
N ASP A 448 -11.47 -39.30 -17.07
CA ASP A 448 -12.66 -39.61 -16.29
C ASP A 448 -13.35 -38.33 -15.77
N LEU A 449 -14.64 -38.19 -16.12
CA LEU A 449 -15.50 -37.07 -15.72
C LEU A 449 -15.97 -37.16 -14.26
N SER A 450 -16.01 -38.37 -13.69
CA SER A 450 -16.56 -38.65 -12.36
C SER A 450 -15.59 -38.32 -11.22
N LYS A 451 -14.32 -38.05 -11.53
CA LYS A 451 -13.31 -37.69 -10.53
C LYS A 451 -13.62 -36.32 -9.95
N LYS A 452 -13.57 -36.24 -8.62
CA LYS A 452 -13.81 -35.01 -7.86
C LYS A 452 -12.54 -34.55 -7.17
N ASP A 453 -12.40 -33.24 -7.03
CA ASP A 453 -11.37 -32.65 -6.18
C ASP A 453 -11.63 -32.90 -4.69
N LYS A 454 -10.72 -32.46 -3.82
CA LYS A 454 -10.88 -32.57 -2.36
C LYS A 454 -12.11 -31.83 -1.81
N LEU A 455 -12.70 -30.92 -2.58
CA LEU A 455 -13.91 -30.17 -2.22
C LEU A 455 -15.18 -30.79 -2.83
N GLY A 456 -15.07 -31.95 -3.47
CA GLY A 456 -16.20 -32.64 -4.11
C GLY A 456 -16.61 -32.03 -5.45
N ARG A 457 -15.79 -31.14 -6.04
CA ARG A 457 -16.10 -30.46 -7.29
C ARG A 457 -15.63 -31.29 -8.48
N ALA A 458 -16.52 -31.47 -9.44
CA ALA A 458 -16.22 -32.04 -10.75
C ALA A 458 -15.66 -30.98 -11.73
N PRO A 459 -15.09 -31.38 -12.87
CA PRO A 459 -14.56 -30.46 -13.88
C PRO A 459 -15.58 -29.42 -14.36
N LEU A 460 -16.87 -29.79 -14.44
CA LEU A 460 -17.95 -28.89 -14.84
C LEU A 460 -18.06 -27.67 -13.93
N HIS A 461 -17.86 -27.82 -12.62
CA HIS A 461 -17.88 -26.70 -11.66
C HIS A 461 -16.82 -25.65 -12.00
N TYR A 462 -15.64 -26.08 -12.46
CA TYR A 462 -14.54 -25.18 -12.83
C TYR A 462 -14.81 -24.46 -14.15
N ALA A 463 -15.36 -25.16 -15.15
CA ALA A 463 -15.77 -24.56 -16.41
C ALA A 463 -16.87 -23.51 -16.18
N SER A 464 -17.87 -23.84 -15.36
CA SER A 464 -18.98 -22.94 -15.00
C SER A 464 -18.50 -21.75 -14.17
N ALA A 465 -17.63 -21.95 -13.17
CA ALA A 465 -17.11 -20.85 -12.36
C ALA A 465 -16.32 -19.80 -13.18
N ASN A 466 -15.63 -20.26 -14.23
CA ASN A 466 -14.84 -19.39 -15.10
C ASN A 466 -15.63 -18.82 -16.29
N GLY A 467 -16.88 -19.25 -16.51
CA GLY A 467 -17.71 -18.81 -17.64
C GLY A 467 -17.24 -19.36 -19.00
N ASN A 468 -16.58 -20.51 -19.03
CA ASN A 468 -16.02 -21.09 -20.26
C ASN A 468 -17.09 -21.87 -21.04
N TYR A 469 -17.94 -21.18 -21.82
CA TYR A 469 -19.10 -21.76 -22.51
C TYR A 469 -18.77 -23.01 -23.31
N GLN A 470 -17.77 -22.92 -24.18
CA GLN A 470 -17.43 -24.04 -25.05
C GLN A 470 -16.92 -25.27 -24.26
N CYS A 471 -16.26 -25.06 -23.11
CA CYS A 471 -15.86 -26.15 -22.23
C CYS A 471 -17.07 -26.77 -21.50
N VAL A 472 -18.03 -25.96 -21.09
CA VAL A 472 -19.30 -26.43 -20.51
C VAL A 472 -20.04 -27.31 -21.53
N VAL A 473 -20.20 -26.83 -22.76
CA VAL A 473 -20.84 -27.59 -23.85
C VAL A 473 -20.14 -28.93 -24.07
N ALA A 474 -18.81 -28.93 -24.17
CA ALA A 474 -18.04 -30.16 -24.39
C ALA A 474 -18.17 -31.16 -23.22
N LEU A 475 -18.15 -30.68 -21.97
CA LEU A 475 -18.30 -31.54 -20.79
C LEU A 475 -19.72 -32.13 -20.67
N VAL A 476 -20.75 -31.31 -20.87
CA VAL A 476 -22.16 -31.77 -20.83
C VAL A 476 -22.42 -32.74 -21.97
N SER A 477 -21.93 -32.45 -23.17
CA SER A 477 -22.03 -33.36 -24.34
C SER A 477 -21.29 -34.68 -24.11
N ALA A 478 -20.23 -34.69 -23.30
CA ALA A 478 -19.50 -35.89 -22.91
C ALA A 478 -20.17 -36.68 -21.78
N GLY A 479 -21.30 -36.20 -21.24
CA GLY A 479 -22.09 -36.89 -20.21
C GLY A 479 -21.81 -36.46 -18.77
N ALA A 480 -21.26 -35.25 -18.55
CA ALA A 480 -21.11 -34.71 -17.19
C ALA A 480 -22.47 -34.43 -16.53
N GLU A 481 -22.62 -34.76 -15.25
CA GLU A 481 -23.84 -34.51 -14.48
C GLU A 481 -24.02 -33.01 -14.18
N VAL A 482 -25.09 -32.42 -14.73
CA VAL A 482 -25.35 -30.96 -14.68
C VAL A 482 -25.70 -30.47 -13.27
N ASN A 483 -26.37 -31.31 -12.46
CA ASN A 483 -26.83 -30.98 -11.11
C ASN A 483 -25.96 -31.59 -10.00
N GLU A 484 -24.75 -32.01 -10.33
CA GLU A 484 -23.83 -32.59 -9.36
C GLU A 484 -23.45 -31.56 -8.28
N LEU A 485 -23.37 -31.98 -7.01
CA LEU A 485 -23.13 -31.07 -5.89
C LEU A 485 -21.73 -31.26 -5.29
N ASP A 486 -21.11 -30.14 -4.93
CA ASP A 486 -19.88 -30.13 -4.13
C ASP A 486 -20.16 -30.43 -2.64
N LEU A 487 -19.10 -30.49 -1.81
CA LEU A 487 -19.24 -30.73 -0.37
C LEU A 487 -20.04 -29.66 0.39
N LYS A 488 -20.22 -28.46 -0.20
CA LYS A 488 -21.05 -27.38 0.36
C LYS A 488 -22.49 -27.43 -0.15
N GLY A 489 -22.82 -28.35 -1.06
CA GLY A 489 -24.12 -28.43 -1.72
C GLY A 489 -24.27 -27.43 -2.88
N CYS A 490 -23.18 -26.88 -3.41
CA CYS A 490 -23.19 -25.98 -4.56
C CYS A 490 -22.99 -26.79 -5.84
N GLY A 491 -23.94 -26.69 -6.77
CA GLY A 491 -23.80 -27.25 -8.12
C GLY A 491 -23.22 -26.26 -9.15
N PRO A 492 -22.93 -26.71 -10.39
CA PRO A 492 -22.36 -25.88 -11.45
C PRO A 492 -23.15 -24.59 -11.72
N LEU A 493 -24.48 -24.64 -11.64
CA LEU A 493 -25.35 -23.48 -11.84
C LEU A 493 -25.10 -22.37 -10.79
N HIS A 494 -24.77 -22.73 -9.53
CA HIS A 494 -24.43 -21.74 -8.51
C HIS A 494 -23.14 -20.98 -8.86
N PHE A 495 -22.16 -21.70 -9.40
CA PHE A 495 -20.89 -21.11 -9.82
C PHE A 495 -21.04 -20.30 -11.11
N ALA A 496 -21.85 -20.75 -12.07
CA ALA A 496 -22.20 -19.97 -13.26
C ALA A 496 -22.97 -18.69 -12.90
N ALA A 497 -23.89 -18.75 -11.93
CA ALA A 497 -24.60 -17.56 -11.46
C ALA A 497 -23.65 -16.51 -10.86
N ALA A 498 -22.61 -16.99 -10.15
CA ALA A 498 -21.55 -16.18 -9.56
C ALA A 498 -20.40 -15.83 -10.50
N SER A 499 -20.38 -16.32 -11.74
CA SER A 499 -19.24 -16.12 -12.63
C SER A 499 -19.15 -14.64 -13.01
N GLN A 500 -18.35 -13.87 -12.29
CA GLN A 500 -17.69 -12.71 -12.84
C GLN A 500 -16.44 -13.25 -13.50
N THR A 501 -16.29 -13.06 -14.81
CA THR A 501 -15.11 -13.45 -15.56
C THR A 501 -13.87 -13.12 -14.73
N PHE A 502 -13.15 -14.17 -14.30
CA PHE A 502 -12.07 -14.06 -13.32
C PHE A 502 -11.11 -12.96 -13.81
N ARG A 503 -11.13 -11.77 -13.17
CA ARG A 503 -10.16 -10.69 -13.45
C ARG A 503 -8.81 -11.25 -13.08
N ARG A 504 -8.10 -11.90 -14.03
CA ARG A 504 -6.73 -12.33 -13.81
C ARG A 504 -5.94 -11.09 -13.41
N VAL A 505 -5.58 -11.03 -12.13
CA VAL A 505 -4.56 -10.12 -11.60
C VAL A 505 -3.22 -10.63 -12.11
N ASP A 506 -2.99 -10.45 -13.41
CA ASP A 506 -1.68 -10.28 -13.99
C ASP A 506 -1.80 -9.01 -14.83
N ARG A 507 -1.72 -7.87 -14.13
CA ARG A 507 -1.42 -6.58 -14.75
C ARG A 507 -0.06 -6.75 -15.43
N HIS A 508 -0.05 -7.07 -16.72
CA HIS A 508 0.82 -6.50 -17.75
C HIS A 508 0.44 -7.09 -19.12
N TYR A 509 -0.05 -6.23 -20.00
CA TYR A 509 -0.36 -6.44 -21.43
C TYR A 509 -1.64 -7.21 -21.80
N ALA A 510 -2.79 -6.51 -21.82
CA ALA A 510 -3.70 -6.43 -22.97
C ALA A 510 -4.92 -5.58 -22.58
N ALA A 511 -5.38 -4.78 -23.53
CA ALA A 511 -6.29 -3.65 -23.35
C ALA A 511 -7.77 -4.03 -23.20
N ASP A 512 -8.47 -3.17 -22.45
CA ASP A 512 -9.87 -2.73 -22.36
C ASP A 512 -10.94 -3.08 -23.45
N CYS A 513 -10.77 -4.09 -24.31
CA CYS A 513 -11.78 -4.50 -25.31
C CYS A 513 -12.32 -5.93 -25.15
N GLN A 514 -11.87 -6.73 -24.17
CA GLN A 514 -12.30 -8.13 -24.00
C GLN A 514 -13.37 -8.35 -22.91
N SER A 515 -13.85 -7.31 -22.22
CA SER A 515 -14.80 -7.47 -21.11
C SER A 515 -16.22 -7.79 -21.60
N GLU A 516 -16.70 -7.12 -22.66
CA GLU A 516 -18.08 -7.28 -23.11
C GLU A 516 -18.37 -8.63 -23.79
N GLU A 517 -17.38 -9.23 -24.47
CA GLU A 517 -17.56 -10.55 -25.10
C GLU A 517 -17.61 -11.67 -24.05
N ARG A 518 -16.80 -11.59 -22.99
CA ARG A 518 -16.75 -12.63 -21.95
C ARG A 518 -17.94 -12.58 -20.99
N ASP A 519 -18.48 -11.39 -20.73
CA ASP A 519 -19.71 -11.27 -19.92
C ASP A 519 -20.92 -11.86 -20.67
N LYS A 520 -20.94 -11.79 -22.01
CA LYS A 520 -21.91 -12.53 -22.84
C LYS A 520 -21.69 -14.04 -22.78
N GLU A 521 -20.44 -14.50 -22.80
CA GLU A 521 -20.12 -15.93 -22.67
C GLU A 521 -20.62 -16.52 -21.34
N GLY A 522 -20.50 -15.79 -20.22
CA GLY A 522 -21.01 -16.22 -18.92
C GLY A 522 -22.53 -16.40 -18.89
N LEU A 523 -23.28 -15.49 -19.52
CA LEU A 523 -24.74 -15.61 -19.66
C LEU A 523 -25.12 -16.84 -20.49
N VAL A 524 -24.46 -17.03 -21.64
CA VAL A 524 -24.71 -18.17 -22.54
C VAL A 524 -24.34 -19.50 -21.85
N CYS A 525 -23.33 -19.52 -20.97
CA CYS A 525 -23.05 -20.68 -20.11
C CYS A 525 -24.25 -21.05 -19.23
N LEU A 526 -24.81 -20.05 -18.56
CA LEU A 526 -25.90 -20.23 -17.61
C LEU A 526 -27.18 -20.67 -18.33
N GLU A 527 -27.51 -20.03 -19.44
CA GLU A 527 -28.61 -20.40 -20.34
C GLU A 527 -28.47 -21.86 -20.81
N TYR A 528 -27.29 -22.24 -21.31
CA TYR A 528 -27.06 -23.60 -21.78
C TYR A 528 -27.19 -24.65 -20.67
N LEU A 529 -26.73 -24.36 -19.44
CA LEU A 529 -26.93 -25.28 -18.32
C LEU A 529 -28.42 -25.47 -18.02
N LEU A 530 -29.20 -24.39 -18.03
CA LEU A 530 -30.64 -24.43 -17.78
C LEU A 530 -31.39 -25.21 -18.88
N ASP A 531 -31.03 -25.00 -20.15
CA ASP A 531 -31.58 -25.76 -21.29
C ASP A 531 -31.30 -27.27 -21.21
N ASN A 532 -30.19 -27.65 -20.57
CA ASN A 532 -29.79 -29.04 -20.37
C ASN A 532 -30.21 -29.62 -19.01
N GLY A 533 -31.22 -29.02 -18.36
CA GLY A 533 -31.87 -29.57 -17.17
C GLY A 533 -31.20 -29.20 -15.85
N ALA A 534 -30.43 -28.11 -15.79
CA ALA A 534 -29.98 -27.55 -14.51
C ALA A 534 -31.16 -27.04 -13.68
N ASP A 535 -31.19 -27.37 -12.39
CA ASP A 535 -32.28 -26.98 -11.49
C ASP A 535 -31.96 -25.67 -10.74
N PRO A 536 -32.66 -24.55 -11.04
CA PRO A 536 -32.44 -23.26 -10.38
C PRO A 536 -32.97 -23.22 -8.94
N SER A 537 -33.74 -24.23 -8.51
CA SER A 537 -34.27 -24.33 -7.15
C SER A 537 -33.30 -24.99 -6.16
N LEU A 538 -32.22 -25.61 -6.66
CA LEU A 538 -31.21 -26.26 -5.82
C LEU A 538 -30.64 -25.29 -4.80
N ARG A 539 -30.46 -25.79 -3.57
CA ARG A 539 -29.94 -25.00 -2.45
C ARG A 539 -28.72 -25.66 -1.86
N ASN A 540 -27.73 -24.84 -1.53
CA ASN A 540 -26.57 -25.30 -0.80
C ASN A 540 -26.89 -25.59 0.68
N SER A 541 -25.88 -26.06 1.42
CA SER A 541 -25.95 -26.34 2.85
C SER A 541 -26.40 -25.16 3.74
N ARG A 542 -26.33 -23.92 3.23
CA ARG A 542 -26.78 -22.69 3.91
C ARG A 542 -28.17 -22.23 3.47
N GLY A 543 -28.80 -22.94 2.54
CA GLY A 543 -30.09 -22.59 1.94
C GLY A 543 -30.02 -21.61 0.77
N TYR A 544 -28.82 -21.25 0.28
CA TYR A 544 -28.66 -20.31 -0.83
C TYR A 544 -28.84 -21.02 -2.17
N SER A 545 -29.68 -20.43 -3.02
CA SER A 545 -29.91 -20.81 -4.41
C SER A 545 -29.00 -20.03 -5.38
N PRO A 546 -28.94 -20.40 -6.68
CA PRO A 546 -28.19 -19.64 -7.69
C PRO A 546 -28.56 -18.15 -7.76
N VAL A 547 -29.83 -17.79 -7.50
CA VAL A 547 -30.29 -16.38 -7.43
C VAL A 547 -29.54 -15.60 -6.34
N HIS A 548 -29.27 -16.23 -5.18
CA HIS A 548 -28.50 -15.59 -4.11
C HIS A 548 -27.05 -15.33 -4.52
N TYR A 549 -26.47 -16.25 -5.29
CA TYR A 549 -25.12 -16.09 -5.83
C TYR A 549 -25.09 -14.98 -6.89
N ALA A 550 -26.02 -14.97 -7.86
CA ALA A 550 -26.12 -13.89 -8.84
C ALA A 550 -26.30 -12.51 -8.17
N ALA A 551 -27.13 -12.42 -7.13
CA ALA A 551 -27.32 -11.19 -6.36
C ALA A 551 -26.07 -10.76 -5.56
N ALA A 552 -25.35 -11.73 -4.97
CA ALA A 552 -24.14 -11.46 -4.20
C ALA A 552 -22.96 -10.97 -5.06
N TYR A 553 -22.92 -11.37 -6.34
CA TYR A 553 -21.91 -10.93 -7.31
C TYR A 553 -22.43 -9.86 -8.28
N GLY A 554 -23.70 -9.45 -8.20
CA GLY A 554 -24.23 -8.32 -8.98
C GLY A 554 -24.39 -8.56 -10.48
N ASN A 555 -24.51 -9.82 -10.91
CA ASN A 555 -24.67 -10.17 -12.33
C ASN A 555 -26.12 -9.94 -12.77
N LYS A 556 -26.43 -8.76 -13.31
CA LYS A 556 -27.80 -8.35 -13.69
C LYS A 556 -28.48 -9.33 -14.64
N GLN A 557 -27.84 -9.67 -15.76
CA GLN A 557 -28.42 -10.51 -16.81
C GLN A 557 -28.66 -11.95 -16.34
N ASN A 558 -27.70 -12.52 -15.60
CA ASN A 558 -27.87 -13.85 -15.00
C ASN A 558 -29.03 -13.84 -13.99
N LEU A 559 -29.20 -12.74 -13.26
CA LEU A 559 -30.27 -12.59 -12.30
C LEU A 559 -31.64 -12.48 -12.99
N GLU A 560 -31.76 -11.68 -14.05
CA GLU A 560 -32.98 -11.58 -14.87
C GLU A 560 -33.40 -12.96 -15.40
N LEU A 561 -32.48 -13.67 -16.06
CA LEU A 561 -32.74 -15.00 -16.61
C LEU A 561 -33.14 -16.03 -15.53
N LEU A 562 -32.43 -16.04 -14.39
CA LEU A 562 -32.79 -16.93 -13.29
C LEU A 562 -34.15 -16.59 -12.69
N LEU A 563 -34.52 -15.30 -12.57
CA LEU A 563 -35.81 -14.88 -12.05
C LEU A 563 -36.97 -15.24 -12.99
N GLU A 564 -36.78 -15.12 -14.30
CA GLU A 564 -37.76 -15.57 -15.31
C GLU A 564 -38.06 -17.08 -15.16
N MET A 565 -37.02 -17.90 -14.99
CA MET A 565 -37.18 -19.35 -14.87
C MET A 565 -37.62 -19.80 -13.47
N SER A 566 -37.32 -19.03 -12.41
CA SER A 566 -37.61 -19.37 -11.01
C SER A 566 -38.81 -18.65 -10.41
N PHE A 567 -39.61 -17.93 -11.21
CA PHE A 567 -40.73 -17.10 -10.76
C PHE A 567 -41.76 -17.84 -9.88
N ASN A 568 -41.93 -19.14 -10.09
CA ASN A 568 -42.82 -19.99 -9.28
C ASN A 568 -42.22 -20.44 -7.92
N CYS A 569 -40.92 -20.25 -7.69
CA CYS A 569 -40.21 -20.75 -6.50
C CYS A 569 -39.92 -19.66 -5.45
N LEU A 570 -39.93 -18.37 -5.83
CA LEU A 570 -39.53 -17.27 -4.92
C LEU A 570 -40.47 -17.13 -3.70
N GLY A 571 -41.76 -17.46 -3.85
CA GLY A 571 -42.72 -17.43 -2.75
C GLY A 571 -42.38 -18.39 -1.59
N ASP A 572 -41.71 -19.52 -1.87
CA ASP A 572 -41.25 -20.49 -0.87
C ASP A 572 -39.79 -20.25 -0.41
N VAL A 573 -39.06 -19.35 -1.08
CA VAL A 573 -37.65 -19.03 -0.81
C VAL A 573 -37.51 -18.11 0.42
N GLU A 574 -38.47 -17.23 0.66
CA GLU A 574 -38.39 -16.24 1.74
C GLU A 574 -38.72 -16.79 3.14
N SER A 575 -39.40 -17.94 3.22
CA SER A 575 -39.87 -18.51 4.50
C SER A 575 -38.86 -19.44 5.19
N SER A 576 -37.84 -19.91 4.46
CA SER A 576 -36.93 -20.98 4.91
C SER A 576 -35.45 -20.62 4.93
N VAL A 577 -35.04 -19.49 4.32
CA VAL A 577 -33.63 -19.06 4.20
C VAL A 577 -33.34 -17.90 5.16
N PRO A 578 -32.20 -17.89 5.88
CA PRO A 578 -31.90 -16.85 6.87
C PRO A 578 -31.62 -15.46 6.29
N VAL A 579 -31.29 -15.35 4.98
CA VAL A 579 -30.89 -14.12 4.29
C VAL A 579 -31.42 -14.16 2.85
N SER A 580 -32.22 -13.17 2.44
CA SER A 580 -32.75 -13.08 1.08
C SER A 580 -31.72 -12.54 0.07
N PRO A 581 -31.90 -12.77 -1.25
CA PRO A 581 -31.00 -12.22 -2.29
C PRO A 581 -30.88 -10.69 -2.22
N LEU A 582 -31.97 -10.00 -1.85
CA LEU A 582 -32.02 -8.56 -1.66
C LEU A 582 -31.02 -8.08 -0.60
N HIS A 583 -30.89 -8.81 0.51
CA HIS A 583 -29.92 -8.50 1.56
C HIS A 583 -28.48 -8.63 1.07
N LEU A 584 -28.18 -9.64 0.25
CA LEU A 584 -26.84 -9.86 -0.30
C LEU A 584 -26.46 -8.76 -1.30
N ALA A 585 -27.36 -8.44 -2.24
CA ALA A 585 -27.15 -7.35 -3.20
C ALA A 585 -26.93 -6.01 -2.48
N ALA A 586 -27.74 -5.71 -1.47
CA ALA A 586 -27.60 -4.50 -0.66
C ALA A 586 -26.31 -4.45 0.17
N TYR A 587 -25.84 -5.59 0.70
CA TYR A 587 -24.61 -5.66 1.49
C TYR A 587 -23.35 -5.48 0.65
N TYR A 588 -23.32 -6.06 -0.56
CA TYR A 588 -22.17 -5.94 -1.47
C TYR A 588 -22.21 -4.67 -2.34
N GLY A 589 -23.36 -4.00 -2.44
CA GLY A 589 -23.48 -2.70 -3.10
C GLY A 589 -23.80 -2.78 -4.59
N HIS A 590 -24.44 -3.86 -5.03
CA HIS A 590 -24.78 -4.08 -6.43
C HIS A 590 -26.11 -3.41 -6.79
N CYS A 591 -26.06 -2.13 -7.17
CA CYS A 591 -27.25 -1.31 -7.43
C CYS A 591 -28.14 -1.85 -8.55
N GLU A 592 -27.56 -2.33 -9.66
CA GLU A 592 -28.33 -2.84 -10.79
C GLU A 592 -29.05 -4.15 -10.47
N ALA A 593 -28.37 -5.09 -9.81
CA ALA A 593 -28.98 -6.32 -9.33
C ALA A 593 -30.08 -6.05 -8.28
N LEU A 594 -29.85 -5.07 -7.41
CA LEU A 594 -30.83 -4.63 -6.43
C LEU A 594 -32.06 -4.01 -7.08
N TRP A 595 -31.89 -3.27 -8.17
CA TRP A 595 -32.99 -2.68 -8.94
C TRP A 595 -33.87 -3.77 -9.56
N VAL A 596 -33.29 -4.77 -10.22
CA VAL A 596 -34.04 -5.92 -10.78
C VAL A 596 -34.80 -6.67 -9.68
N LEU A 597 -34.17 -6.89 -8.52
CA LEU A 597 -34.84 -7.53 -7.38
C LEU A 597 -35.96 -6.65 -6.83
N ALA A 598 -35.79 -5.33 -6.82
CA ALA A 598 -36.80 -4.42 -6.29
C ALA A 598 -38.03 -4.31 -7.18
N GLU A 599 -37.89 -4.46 -8.50
CA GLU A 599 -39.02 -4.52 -9.44
C GLU A 599 -39.79 -5.84 -9.35
N THR A 600 -39.10 -6.94 -9.07
CA THR A 600 -39.67 -8.31 -9.14
C THR A 600 -40.25 -8.80 -7.81
N LEU A 601 -39.75 -8.34 -6.66
CA LEU A 601 -40.18 -8.81 -5.34
C LEU A 601 -41.45 -8.12 -4.84
N VAL A 602 -42.30 -8.90 -4.14
CA VAL A 602 -43.58 -8.43 -3.57
C VAL A 602 -43.37 -7.56 -2.32
N SER A 603 -42.28 -7.77 -1.56
CA SER A 603 -41.95 -6.98 -0.37
C SER A 603 -40.45 -6.71 -0.26
N LEU A 604 -40.07 -5.44 -0.07
CA LEU A 604 -38.68 -5.01 0.17
C LEU A 604 -38.29 -5.04 1.66
N ASP A 605 -39.28 -5.20 2.53
CA ASP A 605 -39.14 -5.11 3.99
C ASP A 605 -38.87 -6.48 4.65
N VAL A 606 -38.39 -7.44 3.85
CA VAL A 606 -37.95 -8.76 4.34
C VAL A 606 -36.82 -8.55 5.36
N ARG A 607 -36.87 -9.32 6.45
CA ARG A 607 -35.93 -9.22 7.56
C ARG A 607 -35.08 -10.48 7.66
N ASP A 608 -33.78 -10.30 7.86
CA ASP A 608 -32.88 -11.41 8.17
C ASP A 608 -33.10 -11.97 9.60
N THR A 609 -32.34 -13.00 9.96
CA THR A 609 -32.36 -13.61 11.31
C THR A 609 -32.15 -12.61 12.46
N MET A 610 -31.44 -11.52 12.22
CA MET A 610 -31.16 -10.43 13.18
C MET A 610 -32.22 -9.32 13.13
N GLY A 611 -33.23 -9.43 12.26
CA GLY A 611 -34.29 -8.45 12.07
C GLY A 611 -33.89 -7.25 11.20
N ARG A 612 -32.76 -7.31 10.49
CA ARG A 612 -32.26 -6.23 9.63
C ARG A 612 -32.90 -6.31 8.25
N SER A 613 -33.20 -5.17 7.65
CA SER A 613 -33.68 -5.07 6.27
C SER A 613 -32.53 -4.88 5.28
N ALA A 614 -32.81 -5.01 3.98
CA ALA A 614 -31.84 -4.68 2.93
C ALA A 614 -31.36 -3.21 3.03
N LEU A 615 -32.28 -2.28 3.32
CA LEU A 615 -31.96 -0.86 3.51
C LEU A 615 -30.98 -0.64 4.68
N TYR A 616 -31.15 -1.39 5.77
CA TYR A 616 -30.22 -1.37 6.90
C TYR A 616 -28.82 -1.81 6.48
N LEU A 617 -28.70 -2.88 5.68
CA LEU A 617 -27.40 -3.40 5.23
C LEU A 617 -26.70 -2.47 4.23
N ALA A 618 -27.45 -1.86 3.32
CA ALA A 618 -26.92 -0.85 2.41
C ALA A 618 -26.38 0.36 3.19
N ALA A 619 -27.15 0.86 4.17
CA ALA A 619 -26.75 1.94 5.06
C ALA A 619 -25.56 1.58 5.96
N LEU A 620 -25.41 0.31 6.36
CA LEU A 620 -24.25 -0.19 7.12
C LEU A 620 -22.95 -0.08 6.34
N ARG A 621 -23.00 -0.37 5.04
CA ARG A 621 -21.82 -0.42 4.17
C ARG A 621 -21.56 0.89 3.42
N GLY A 622 -22.50 1.83 3.47
CA GLY A 622 -22.34 3.16 2.86
C GLY A 622 -22.71 3.21 1.37
N HIS A 623 -23.52 2.25 0.89
CA HIS A 623 -23.86 2.16 -0.53
C HIS A 623 -25.01 3.11 -0.90
N ALA A 624 -24.70 4.39 -1.12
CA ALA A 624 -25.70 5.45 -1.35
C ALA A 624 -26.65 5.15 -2.53
N ALA A 625 -26.12 4.65 -3.65
CA ALA A 625 -26.93 4.27 -4.81
C ALA A 625 -27.92 3.12 -4.49
N CYS A 626 -27.52 2.15 -3.67
CA CYS A 626 -28.41 1.07 -3.24
C CYS A 626 -29.51 1.59 -2.30
N VAL A 627 -29.16 2.52 -1.41
CA VAL A 627 -30.13 3.21 -0.54
C VAL A 627 -31.13 3.98 -1.39
N GLU A 628 -30.69 4.72 -2.41
CA GLU A 628 -31.57 5.45 -3.33
C GLU A 628 -32.55 4.53 -4.05
N VAL A 629 -32.08 3.42 -4.61
CA VAL A 629 -32.93 2.44 -5.31
C VAL A 629 -33.99 1.88 -4.36
N LEU A 630 -33.61 1.45 -3.15
CA LEU A 630 -34.55 0.91 -2.18
C LEU A 630 -35.59 1.94 -1.73
N LEU A 631 -35.17 3.19 -1.51
CA LEU A 631 -36.08 4.27 -1.14
C LEU A 631 -37.02 4.65 -2.28
N ALA A 632 -36.55 4.64 -3.53
CA ALA A 632 -37.37 4.92 -4.71
C ALA A 632 -38.51 3.89 -4.88
N HIS A 633 -38.28 2.64 -4.49
CA HIS A 633 -39.27 1.56 -4.54
C HIS A 633 -40.07 1.38 -3.24
N GLY A 634 -39.94 2.30 -2.27
CA GLY A 634 -40.78 2.36 -1.08
C GLY A 634 -40.32 1.52 0.12
N ALA A 635 -39.03 1.17 0.23
CA ALA A 635 -38.51 0.48 1.41
C ALA A 635 -38.66 1.31 2.70
N SER A 636 -39.00 0.64 3.80
CA SER A 636 -39.30 1.33 5.07
C SER A 636 -38.04 1.72 5.87
N CYS A 637 -37.92 3.02 6.19
CA CYS A 637 -36.88 3.56 7.08
C CYS A 637 -37.11 3.27 8.57
N LEU A 638 -38.29 2.77 8.93
CA LEU A 638 -38.73 2.62 10.33
C LEU A 638 -38.39 1.24 10.92
N LEU A 639 -37.92 0.30 10.10
CA LEU A 639 -37.64 -1.04 10.56
C LEU A 639 -36.43 -1.04 11.51
N LYS A 640 -36.66 -1.56 12.71
CA LYS A 640 -35.65 -1.71 13.75
C LYS A 640 -35.12 -3.14 13.76
N ASP A 641 -33.80 -3.29 13.93
CA ASP A 641 -33.20 -4.60 14.20
C ASP A 641 -33.72 -5.19 15.53
N ARG A 642 -33.60 -6.51 15.70
CA ARG A 642 -34.05 -7.20 16.93
C ARG A 642 -33.12 -6.95 18.11
N GLY A 643 -31.84 -6.65 17.86
CA GLY A 643 -30.81 -6.50 18.88
C GLY A 643 -30.79 -5.11 19.53
N ARG A 644 -30.30 -4.11 18.79
CA ARG A 644 -30.07 -2.76 19.34
C ARG A 644 -31.28 -1.84 19.21
N LYS A 645 -32.31 -2.26 18.46
CA LYS A 645 -33.42 -1.44 17.97
C LYS A 645 -32.98 -0.26 17.08
N TRP A 646 -31.89 -0.45 16.33
CA TRP A 646 -31.34 0.50 15.37
C TRP A 646 -32.13 0.50 14.07
N THR A 647 -32.44 1.71 13.59
CA THR A 647 -32.96 1.95 12.24
C THR A 647 -31.80 2.13 11.24
N PRO A 648 -32.04 2.08 9.92
CA PRO A 648 -31.01 2.41 8.92
C PRO A 648 -30.32 3.76 9.18
N LEU A 649 -31.06 4.74 9.72
CA LEU A 649 -30.54 6.06 10.08
C LEU A 649 -29.51 5.99 11.22
N HIS A 650 -29.76 5.19 12.27
CA HIS A 650 -28.81 5.00 13.37
C HIS A 650 -27.49 4.42 12.87
N VAL A 651 -27.58 3.47 11.95
CA VAL A 651 -26.42 2.77 11.39
C VAL A 651 -25.61 3.70 10.48
N ALA A 652 -26.28 4.43 9.59
CA ALA A 652 -25.62 5.40 8.72
C ALA A 652 -24.88 6.46 9.55
N ALA A 653 -25.55 6.99 10.59
CA ALA A 653 -24.97 7.95 11.51
C ALA A 653 -23.78 7.39 12.30
N ALA A 654 -23.88 6.16 12.81
CA ALA A 654 -22.79 5.53 13.58
C ALA A 654 -21.53 5.26 12.74
N ASN A 655 -21.69 4.98 11.44
CA ASN A 655 -20.58 4.69 10.52
C ASN A 655 -20.09 5.91 9.73
N GLY A 656 -20.79 7.05 9.81
CA GLY A 656 -20.38 8.31 9.15
C GLY A 656 -20.71 8.39 7.67
N HIS A 657 -21.71 7.63 7.19
CA HIS A 657 -22.10 7.61 5.78
C HIS A 657 -23.03 8.78 5.46
N ALA A 658 -22.46 9.98 5.27
CA ALA A 658 -23.20 11.24 5.09
C ALA A 658 -24.18 11.20 3.90
N ASP A 659 -23.77 10.66 2.75
CA ASP A 659 -24.64 10.54 1.57
C ASP A 659 -25.86 9.65 1.83
N CYS A 660 -25.65 8.50 2.48
CA CYS A 660 -26.74 7.60 2.86
C CYS A 660 -27.68 8.29 3.87
N LEU A 661 -27.11 9.03 4.83
CA LEU A 661 -27.86 9.79 5.83
C LEU A 661 -28.73 10.87 5.16
N LEU A 662 -28.18 11.61 4.21
CA LEU A 662 -28.87 12.65 3.45
C LEU A 662 -30.07 12.08 2.71
N MET A 663 -29.89 10.96 2.03
CA MET A 663 -30.96 10.30 1.27
C MET A 663 -32.07 9.76 2.19
N LEU A 664 -31.70 9.18 3.34
CA LEU A 664 -32.66 8.69 4.33
C LEU A 664 -33.49 9.83 4.94
N VAL A 665 -32.86 10.97 5.25
CA VAL A 665 -33.53 12.13 5.85
C VAL A 665 -34.40 12.88 4.83
N ASN A 666 -33.98 13.00 3.57
CA ASN A 666 -34.73 13.70 2.52
C ASN A 666 -36.10 13.07 2.20
N ARG A 667 -36.23 11.74 2.33
CA ARG A 667 -37.46 11.00 2.00
C ARG A 667 -38.37 10.78 3.22
N ALA A 668 -37.87 10.99 4.43
CA ALA A 668 -38.59 10.79 5.68
C ALA A 668 -39.46 12.02 6.04
N ASN A 669 -40.74 12.00 5.68
CA ASN A 669 -41.68 13.10 5.91
C ASN A 669 -42.13 13.32 7.38
N THR A 670 -41.28 13.13 8.37
CA THR A 670 -41.65 13.34 9.79
C THR A 670 -40.45 13.70 10.66
N ALA A 671 -40.60 14.71 11.53
CA ALA A 671 -39.67 15.02 12.61
C ALA A 671 -39.42 13.80 13.54
N ASP A 672 -40.40 12.89 13.62
CA ASP A 672 -40.35 11.69 14.46
C ASP A 672 -39.26 10.68 14.07
N ILE A 673 -38.73 10.72 12.83
CA ILE A 673 -37.71 9.77 12.35
C ILE A 673 -36.28 10.19 12.77
N ILE A 674 -36.04 11.50 12.86
CA ILE A 674 -34.71 12.07 13.13
C ILE A 674 -34.30 11.79 14.58
N ASP A 675 -35.26 11.91 15.50
CA ASP A 675 -35.06 11.73 16.95
C ASP A 675 -35.49 10.34 17.44
N VAL A 676 -35.57 9.33 16.56
CA VAL A 676 -35.86 7.94 16.95
C VAL A 676 -34.79 7.47 17.93
N THR A 677 -35.23 6.83 19.01
CA THR A 677 -34.32 6.26 19.99
C THR A 677 -34.13 4.74 19.83
N ASP A 678 -32.90 4.31 20.14
CA ASP A 678 -32.52 2.91 20.24
C ASP A 678 -32.90 2.28 21.59
N ALA A 679 -32.51 1.02 21.84
CA ALA A 679 -32.79 0.32 23.10
C ALA A 679 -32.14 0.98 24.34
N LYS A 680 -31.12 1.82 24.16
CA LYS A 680 -30.42 2.59 25.21
C LYS A 680 -30.89 4.04 25.29
N GLY A 681 -31.88 4.44 24.50
CA GLY A 681 -32.37 5.82 24.43
C GLY A 681 -31.49 6.73 23.57
N GLN A 682 -30.60 6.19 22.73
CA GLN A 682 -29.67 6.99 21.93
C GLN A 682 -30.32 7.39 20.61
N THR A 683 -30.11 8.65 20.21
CA THR A 683 -30.52 9.16 18.89
C THR A 683 -29.41 8.93 17.84
N PRO A 684 -29.73 8.99 16.53
CA PRO A 684 -28.72 8.97 15.48
C PRO A 684 -27.66 10.06 15.66
N LEU A 685 -28.04 11.26 16.10
CA LEU A 685 -27.12 12.36 16.38
C LEU A 685 -26.11 11.99 17.47
N MET A 686 -26.54 11.32 18.54
CA MET A 686 -25.64 10.80 19.58
C MET A 686 -24.65 9.77 19.06
N LEU A 687 -25.07 8.93 18.11
CA LEU A 687 -24.20 7.92 17.50
C LEU A 687 -23.20 8.56 16.53
N ALA A 688 -23.61 9.57 15.76
CA ALA A 688 -22.70 10.34 14.90
C ALA A 688 -21.66 11.10 15.74
N ALA A 689 -22.09 11.73 16.84
CA ALA A 689 -21.22 12.40 17.80
C ALA A 689 -20.26 11.42 18.49
N LEU A 690 -20.70 10.19 18.78
CA LEU A 690 -19.84 9.13 19.28
C LEU A 690 -18.84 8.65 18.21
N GLY A 691 -19.20 8.66 16.93
CA GLY A 691 -18.27 8.33 15.84
C GLY A 691 -17.29 9.45 15.47
N SER A 692 -17.46 10.66 16.03
CA SER A 692 -16.79 11.89 15.59
C SER A 692 -16.99 12.22 14.10
N HIS A 693 -18.18 11.92 13.58
CA HIS A 693 -18.53 12.15 12.17
C HIS A 693 -19.11 13.56 11.97
N THR A 694 -18.23 14.57 11.84
CA THR A 694 -18.59 15.99 11.78
C THR A 694 -19.65 16.31 10.72
N GLU A 695 -19.50 15.78 9.50
CA GLU A 695 -20.44 16.02 8.39
C GLU A 695 -21.84 15.43 8.67
N SER A 696 -21.89 14.24 9.26
CA SER A 696 -23.16 13.61 9.67
C SER A 696 -23.85 14.38 10.81
N VAL A 697 -23.07 14.97 11.72
CA VAL A 697 -23.58 15.82 12.81
C VAL A 697 -24.18 17.11 12.24
N HIS A 698 -23.46 17.82 11.37
CA HIS A 698 -23.99 19.03 10.71
C HIS A 698 -25.27 18.73 9.94
N LEU A 699 -25.26 17.66 9.13
CA LEU A 699 -26.41 17.28 8.33
C LEU A 699 -27.65 16.97 9.18
N LEU A 700 -27.50 16.28 10.30
CA LEU A 700 -28.63 16.01 11.20
C LEU A 700 -29.15 17.28 11.88
N LEU A 701 -28.25 18.19 12.31
CA LEU A 701 -28.61 19.46 12.95
C LEU A 701 -29.31 20.42 11.98
N GLU A 702 -28.82 20.55 10.75
CA GLU A 702 -29.47 21.34 9.68
C GLU A 702 -30.89 20.87 9.37
N ARG A 703 -31.16 19.57 9.58
CA ARG A 703 -32.46 18.95 9.33
C ARG A 703 -33.35 18.90 10.58
N GLY A 704 -32.96 19.56 11.66
CA GLY A 704 -33.78 19.76 12.85
C GLY A 704 -33.65 18.68 13.92
N ALA A 705 -32.56 17.91 13.96
CA ALA A 705 -32.27 17.01 15.08
C ALA A 705 -32.08 17.79 16.38
N THR A 706 -32.68 17.32 17.47
CA THR A 706 -32.58 17.99 18.77
C THR A 706 -31.32 17.54 19.54
N PRO A 707 -30.38 18.45 19.89
CA PRO A 707 -29.11 18.08 20.51
C PRO A 707 -29.23 17.71 22.00
N ASP A 708 -30.29 18.19 22.66
CA ASP A 708 -30.46 18.12 24.12
C ASP A 708 -31.23 16.87 24.60
N ILE A 709 -31.64 15.98 23.69
CA ILE A 709 -32.20 14.68 24.10
C ILE A 709 -31.17 13.93 24.94
N GLY A 710 -31.59 13.37 26.07
CA GLY A 710 -30.77 12.52 26.92
C GLY A 710 -31.01 11.03 26.66
N ASP A 711 -29.95 10.23 26.69
CA ASP A 711 -30.07 8.77 26.72
C ASP A 711 -30.60 8.27 28.08
N LYS A 712 -30.64 6.95 28.32
CA LYS A 712 -31.03 6.37 29.63
C LYS A 712 -30.21 6.86 30.83
N TRP A 713 -29.02 7.40 30.60
CA TRP A 713 -28.14 8.01 31.62
C TRP A 713 -28.18 9.54 31.57
N SER A 714 -29.17 10.13 30.90
CA SER A 714 -29.29 11.57 30.64
C SER A 714 -28.07 12.17 29.92
N ARG A 715 -27.33 11.37 29.16
CA ARG A 715 -26.19 11.88 28.37
C ARG A 715 -26.68 12.36 27.01
N THR A 716 -26.38 13.61 26.72
CA THR A 716 -26.65 14.28 25.43
C THR A 716 -25.61 13.92 24.36
N ALA A 717 -25.83 14.37 23.12
CA ALA A 717 -24.83 14.24 22.05
C ALA A 717 -23.50 14.94 22.44
N LEU A 718 -23.58 16.06 23.15
CA LEU A 718 -22.42 16.82 23.62
C LEU A 718 -21.55 16.02 24.60
N HIS A 719 -22.17 15.28 25.54
CA HIS A 719 -21.44 14.38 26.45
C HIS A 719 -20.65 13.30 25.71
N ARG A 720 -21.16 12.81 24.58
CA ARG A 720 -20.52 11.74 23.79
C ARG A 720 -19.37 12.27 22.95
N ALA A 721 -19.57 13.41 22.30
CA ALA A 721 -18.50 14.10 21.58
C ALA A 721 -17.35 14.48 22.52
N ALA A 722 -17.67 15.00 23.71
CA ALA A 722 -16.68 15.35 24.74
C ALA A 722 -15.91 14.14 25.28
N ALA A 723 -16.54 12.96 25.36
CA ALA A 723 -15.88 11.75 25.88
C ALA A 723 -14.85 11.13 24.92
N LEU A 724 -14.95 11.40 23.61
CA LEU A 724 -14.09 10.81 22.57
C LEU A 724 -13.12 11.78 21.90
N GLY A 725 -13.26 13.09 22.12
CA GLY A 725 -12.29 14.06 21.59
C GLY A 725 -12.71 14.74 20.28
N GLY A 726 -13.99 14.67 19.90
CA GLY A 726 -14.50 15.23 18.65
C GLY A 726 -14.61 16.76 18.67
N GLY A 727 -13.48 17.47 18.54
CA GLY A 727 -13.35 18.94 18.47
C GLY A 727 -14.44 19.64 17.66
N GLU A 728 -14.46 19.33 16.38
CA GLU A 728 -15.37 19.93 15.40
C GLU A 728 -16.84 19.57 15.67
N CYS A 729 -17.12 18.34 16.12
CA CYS A 729 -18.46 17.92 16.49
C CYS A 729 -19.00 18.71 17.67
N VAL A 730 -18.16 19.01 18.67
CA VAL A 730 -18.53 19.87 19.81
C VAL A 730 -18.81 21.30 19.33
N CYS A 731 -17.98 21.87 18.47
CA CYS A 731 -18.23 23.18 17.86
C CYS A 731 -19.55 23.21 17.10
N ALA A 732 -19.84 22.20 16.29
CA ALA A 732 -21.08 22.08 15.54
C ALA A 732 -22.29 22.01 16.47
N LEU A 733 -22.25 21.19 17.51
CA LEU A 733 -23.33 21.06 18.49
C LEU A 733 -23.60 22.39 19.22
N LEU A 734 -22.54 23.07 19.69
CA LEU A 734 -22.66 24.36 20.38
C LEU A 734 -23.18 25.46 19.45
N ALA A 735 -22.73 25.53 18.20
CA ALA A 735 -23.20 26.50 17.22
C ALA A 735 -24.69 26.34 16.90
N HIS A 736 -25.22 25.11 16.96
CA HIS A 736 -26.64 24.80 16.78
C HIS A 736 -27.44 24.76 18.10
N GLY A 737 -26.92 25.37 19.18
CA GLY A 737 -27.68 25.64 20.40
C GLY A 737 -27.71 24.51 21.44
N ALA A 738 -26.77 23.55 21.39
CA ALA A 738 -26.65 22.53 22.44
C ALA A 738 -26.26 23.14 23.80
N GLN A 739 -26.88 22.66 24.87
CA GLN A 739 -26.62 23.18 26.22
C GLN A 739 -25.26 22.70 26.77
N ALA A 740 -24.33 23.63 26.98
CA ALA A 740 -22.99 23.32 27.52
C ALA A 740 -23.01 22.80 28.97
N LEU A 741 -23.98 23.23 29.78
CA LEU A 741 -24.16 22.87 31.20
C LEU A 741 -25.13 21.70 31.42
N CYS A 742 -25.39 20.88 30.40
CA CYS A 742 -26.20 19.68 30.57
C CYS A 742 -25.54 18.70 31.55
N ARG A 743 -26.33 18.00 32.37
CA ARG A 743 -25.86 17.11 33.43
C ARG A 743 -26.37 15.69 33.22
N ASP A 744 -25.48 14.71 33.34
CA ASP A 744 -25.84 13.28 33.34
C ASP A 744 -26.48 12.84 34.67
N VAL A 745 -26.88 11.57 34.77
CA VAL A 745 -27.47 11.01 36.02
C VAL A 745 -26.57 11.09 37.26
N ARG A 746 -25.27 11.35 37.10
CA ARG A 746 -24.31 11.56 38.19
C ARG A 746 -24.01 13.04 38.43
N GLY A 747 -24.73 13.94 37.74
CA GLY A 747 -24.52 15.38 37.81
C GLY A 747 -23.31 15.87 37.03
N ARG A 748 -22.66 15.02 36.23
CA ARG A 748 -21.45 15.37 35.48
C ARG A 748 -21.81 16.12 34.21
N THR A 749 -21.08 17.17 33.92
CA THR A 749 -21.17 17.93 32.66
C THR A 749 -20.23 17.36 31.59
N PRO A 750 -20.38 17.72 30.30
CA PRO A 750 -19.43 17.34 29.24
C PRO A 750 -17.98 17.71 29.58
N LEU A 751 -17.78 18.81 30.31
CA LEU A 751 -16.46 19.25 30.79
C LEU A 751 -15.79 18.22 31.70
N HIS A 752 -16.54 17.56 32.59
CA HIS A 752 -16.01 16.49 33.45
C HIS A 752 -15.54 15.29 32.62
N LEU A 753 -16.27 14.94 31.57
CA LEU A 753 -15.92 13.82 30.71
C LEU A 753 -14.68 14.14 29.86
N ALA A 754 -14.59 15.36 29.31
CA ALA A 754 -13.42 15.83 28.59
C ALA A 754 -12.16 15.84 29.50
N ALA A 755 -12.29 16.37 30.72
CA ALA A 755 -11.22 16.39 31.71
C ALA A 755 -10.78 14.98 32.12
N SER A 756 -11.71 14.03 32.28
CA SER A 756 -11.39 12.64 32.63
C SER A 756 -10.70 11.85 31.50
N ARG A 757 -10.68 12.37 30.27
CA ARG A 757 -10.15 11.68 29.08
C ARG A 757 -8.95 12.39 28.46
N GLY A 758 -8.55 13.54 28.97
CA GLY A 758 -7.34 14.24 28.54
C GLY A 758 -7.51 15.10 27.29
N HIS A 759 -8.72 15.55 26.95
CA HIS A 759 -8.97 16.33 25.73
C HIS A 759 -8.72 17.85 25.92
N ARG A 760 -7.45 18.29 25.86
CA ARG A 760 -7.03 19.68 26.12
C ARG A 760 -7.78 20.73 25.27
N GLU A 761 -7.77 20.57 23.94
CA GLU A 761 -8.36 21.54 22.99
C GLU A 761 -9.87 21.70 23.18
N LEU A 762 -10.57 20.59 23.47
CA LEU A 762 -12.00 20.61 23.76
C LEU A 762 -12.34 21.30 25.07
N LEU A 763 -11.45 21.16 26.04
CA LEU A 763 -11.67 21.70 27.37
C LEU A 763 -11.73 23.23 27.33
N GLY A 764 -10.83 23.88 26.59
CA GLY A 764 -10.88 25.34 26.38
C GLY A 764 -12.17 25.81 25.70
N LEU A 765 -12.65 25.08 24.69
CA LEU A 765 -13.90 25.39 23.97
C LEU A 765 -15.14 25.21 24.85
N LEU A 766 -15.23 24.09 25.57
CA LEU A 766 -16.34 23.81 26.48
C LEU A 766 -16.36 24.78 27.67
N LEU A 767 -15.18 25.20 28.15
CA LEU A 767 -15.05 26.17 29.22
C LEU A 767 -15.55 27.55 28.81
N ALA A 768 -15.15 28.01 27.62
CA ALA A 768 -15.66 29.26 27.04
C ALA A 768 -17.18 29.22 26.86
N ALA A 769 -17.73 28.09 26.39
CA ALA A 769 -19.17 27.91 26.24
C ALA A 769 -19.92 27.84 27.58
N ALA A 770 -19.35 27.19 28.59
CA ALA A 770 -19.92 27.12 29.94
C ALA A 770 -19.97 28.51 30.61
N LEU A 771 -18.87 29.28 30.54
CA LEU A 771 -18.80 30.65 31.05
C LEU A 771 -19.76 31.60 30.34
N HIS A 772 -20.03 31.38 29.06
CA HIS A 772 -21.02 32.15 28.31
C HIS A 772 -22.46 31.82 28.72
N ALA A 773 -22.74 30.57 29.08
CA ALA A 773 -24.08 30.12 29.47
C ALA A 773 -24.47 30.56 30.89
N ASP A 774 -23.63 30.25 31.88
CA ASP A 774 -23.81 30.72 33.26
C ASP A 774 -22.45 30.83 33.98
N PRO A 775 -21.95 32.06 34.23
CA PRO A 775 -20.70 32.28 34.97
C PRO A 775 -20.75 31.85 36.44
N LEU A 776 -21.94 31.57 37.00
CA LEU A 776 -22.15 31.27 38.42
C LEU A 776 -22.42 29.78 38.70
N ASP A 777 -22.40 28.89 37.69
CA ASP A 777 -22.58 27.46 37.93
C ASP A 777 -21.37 26.87 38.67
N SER A 778 -21.63 26.28 39.83
CA SER A 778 -20.66 25.56 40.67
C SER A 778 -19.92 24.41 39.95
N LEU A 779 -20.42 23.90 38.83
CA LEU A 779 -19.81 22.81 38.04
C LEU A 779 -19.42 21.57 38.87
N LEU A 780 -20.11 21.33 39.98
CA LEU A 780 -19.91 20.16 40.83
C LEU A 780 -20.74 18.97 40.33
N ASP A 781 -20.16 17.78 40.27
CA ASP A 781 -20.96 16.56 40.16
C ASP A 781 -21.74 16.28 41.47
N TYR A 782 -22.65 15.30 41.48
CA TYR A 782 -23.45 15.00 42.67
C TYR A 782 -22.62 14.46 43.86
N SER A 783 -21.34 14.13 43.65
CA SER A 783 -20.37 13.76 44.68
C SER A 783 -19.46 14.91 45.11
N GLY A 784 -19.69 16.12 44.61
CA GLY A 784 -18.92 17.31 44.94
C GLY A 784 -17.53 17.37 44.29
N TYR A 785 -17.29 16.61 43.22
CA TYR A 785 -16.04 16.67 42.45
C TYR A 785 -16.15 17.65 41.29
N THR A 786 -15.12 18.48 41.12
CA THR A 786 -14.95 19.39 39.98
C THR A 786 -14.25 18.67 38.81
N PRO A 787 -14.27 19.23 37.58
CA PRO A 787 -13.50 18.70 36.45
C PRO A 787 -11.99 18.53 36.76
N SER A 788 -11.41 19.42 37.58
CA SER A 788 -10.01 19.34 38.00
C SER A 788 -9.71 18.10 38.85
N HIS A 789 -10.68 17.63 39.66
CA HIS A 789 -10.53 16.37 40.39
C HIS A 789 -10.45 15.17 39.44
N TRP A 790 -11.25 15.19 38.36
CA TRP A 790 -11.24 14.13 37.35
C TRP A 790 -9.99 14.15 36.48
N ALA A 791 -9.47 15.33 36.13
CA ALA A 791 -8.19 15.46 35.42
C ALA A 791 -7.01 14.97 36.29
N ALA A 792 -6.97 15.39 37.56
CA ALA A 792 -5.95 14.99 38.52
C ALA A 792 -6.00 13.48 38.82
N TYR A 793 -7.20 12.91 38.95
CA TYR A 793 -7.38 11.47 39.21
C TYR A 793 -6.84 10.60 38.06
N ASN A 794 -6.91 11.06 36.80
CA ASN A 794 -6.43 10.30 35.64
C ASN A 794 -5.04 10.74 35.15
N GLY A 795 -4.40 11.72 35.81
CA GLY A 795 -3.05 12.18 35.47
C GLY A 795 -2.96 13.01 34.19
N HIS A 796 -4.00 13.77 33.83
CA HIS A 796 -4.00 14.60 32.62
C HIS A 796 -3.49 16.02 32.90
N GLU A 797 -2.17 16.20 32.87
CA GLU A 797 -1.44 17.45 33.15
C GLU A 797 -1.89 18.60 32.23
N ASP A 798 -1.89 18.36 30.93
CA ASP A 798 -2.34 19.30 29.88
C ASP A 798 -3.75 19.87 30.11
N CYS A 799 -4.67 19.03 30.59
CA CYS A 799 -6.05 19.46 30.88
C CYS A 799 -6.11 20.25 32.19
N LEU A 800 -5.24 19.91 33.13
CA LEU A 800 -5.15 20.56 34.42
C LEU A 800 -4.58 21.97 34.27
N GLU A 801 -3.58 22.17 33.42
CA GLU A 801 -3.02 23.48 33.08
C GLU A 801 -4.13 24.43 32.60
N VAL A 802 -4.89 24.02 31.58
CA VAL A 802 -6.01 24.82 31.04
C VAL A 802 -7.09 25.10 32.08
N LEU A 803 -7.41 24.12 32.94
CA LEU A 803 -8.37 24.33 34.03
C LEU A 803 -7.86 25.29 35.11
N LEU A 804 -6.55 25.35 35.35
CA LEU A 804 -5.94 26.17 36.40
C LEU A 804 -5.66 27.62 35.95
N GLU A 805 -5.42 27.84 34.65
CA GLU A 805 -5.27 29.19 34.08
C GLU A 805 -6.52 30.07 34.28
N HIS A 806 -7.69 29.45 34.27
CA HIS A 806 -8.95 30.13 34.50
C HIS A 806 -9.25 30.19 36.02
N LYS A 807 -9.04 31.38 36.60
CA LYS A 807 -9.22 31.66 38.05
C LYS A 807 -10.58 31.41 38.73
N PRO A 808 -11.75 31.17 38.08
CA PRO A 808 -12.97 30.82 38.82
C PRO A 808 -12.95 29.44 39.50
N PHE A 809 -11.97 28.57 39.24
CA PHE A 809 -11.94 27.20 39.79
C PHE A 809 -11.19 27.13 41.12
N SER A 810 -11.73 27.84 42.12
CA SER A 810 -11.32 27.67 43.51
C SER A 810 -11.56 26.22 43.94
N ILE A 811 -10.48 25.46 44.05
CA ILE A 811 -10.42 24.07 44.55
C ILE A 811 -11.02 23.89 45.96
N GLN A 812 -11.41 24.98 46.61
CA GLN A 812 -12.08 25.02 47.90
C GLN A 812 -13.60 24.85 47.83
N GLU A 813 -14.22 24.86 46.64
CA GLU A 813 -15.65 24.58 46.51
C GLU A 813 -15.91 23.10 46.24
N GLY A 814 -16.65 22.46 47.15
CA GLY A 814 -17.13 21.09 47.02
C GLY A 814 -16.55 20.13 48.05
N ASN A 815 -15.96 19.03 47.58
CA ASN A 815 -15.48 17.95 48.44
C ASN A 815 -14.16 18.31 49.14
N PRO A 816 -14.02 18.09 50.46
CA PRO A 816 -12.74 18.30 51.18
C PRO A 816 -11.60 17.38 50.71
N PHE A 817 -11.90 16.33 49.92
CA PHE A 817 -10.89 15.51 49.24
C PHE A 817 -10.38 16.23 47.98
N SER A 818 -9.31 17.01 48.13
CA SER A 818 -8.81 17.89 47.08
C SER A 818 -8.23 17.15 45.84
N PRO A 819 -8.07 17.83 44.68
CA PRO A 819 -7.46 17.25 43.48
C PRO A 819 -6.04 16.73 43.73
N LEU A 820 -5.30 17.35 44.66
CA LEU A 820 -3.96 16.89 45.06
C LEU A 820 -4.03 15.51 45.72
N HIS A 821 -5.05 15.24 46.56
CA HIS A 821 -5.26 13.90 47.09
C HIS A 821 -5.58 12.88 45.97
N CYS A 822 -6.35 13.28 44.94
CA CYS A 822 -6.66 12.43 43.79
C CYS A 822 -5.41 12.10 42.94
N ALA A 823 -4.52 13.07 42.72
CA ALA A 823 -3.29 12.86 41.94
C ALA A 823 -2.33 11.92 42.69
N LEU A 824 -2.10 12.19 43.98
CA LEU A 824 -1.13 11.45 44.79
C LEU A 824 -1.57 10.02 45.07
N ILE A 825 -2.86 9.76 45.32
CA ILE A 825 -3.34 8.40 45.62
C ILE A 825 -3.18 7.43 44.43
N ASN A 826 -3.17 7.96 43.21
CA ASN A 826 -2.97 7.18 41.97
C ASN A 826 -1.52 7.25 41.46
N GLY A 827 -0.61 7.97 42.15
CA GLY A 827 0.80 8.09 41.75
C GLY A 827 1.04 8.96 40.51
N HIS A 828 0.21 9.97 40.25
CA HIS A 828 0.40 10.90 39.14
C HIS A 828 1.24 12.10 39.56
N ASP A 829 2.56 11.92 39.52
CA ASP A 829 3.52 12.88 40.11
C ASP A 829 3.56 14.22 39.38
N GLY A 830 3.55 14.25 38.04
CA GLY A 830 3.57 15.51 37.28
C GLY A 830 2.29 16.33 37.42
N ALA A 831 1.13 15.67 37.54
CA ALA A 831 -0.13 16.34 37.87
C ALA A 831 -0.11 16.92 39.31
N ALA A 832 0.52 16.21 40.26
CA ALA A 832 0.71 16.70 41.62
C ALA A 832 1.69 17.87 41.67
N GLU A 833 2.77 17.84 40.89
CA GLU A 833 3.74 18.93 40.75
C GLU A 833 3.08 20.20 40.23
N LEU A 834 2.36 20.10 39.12
CA LEU A 834 1.64 21.23 38.53
C LEU A 834 0.63 21.85 39.50
N LEU A 835 -0.09 21.04 40.27
CA LEU A 835 -1.03 21.53 41.29
C LEU A 835 -0.31 22.30 42.42
N VAL A 836 0.83 21.80 42.87
CA VAL A 836 1.57 22.44 43.96
C VAL A 836 2.26 23.74 43.49
N GLU A 837 2.80 23.76 42.27
CA GLU A 837 3.41 24.94 41.67
C GLU A 837 2.40 26.09 41.46
N THR A 838 1.21 25.77 40.95
CA THR A 838 0.20 26.77 40.57
C THR A 838 -0.58 27.33 41.75
N LEU A 839 -0.87 26.50 42.78
CA LEU A 839 -1.79 26.85 43.87
C LEU A 839 -1.09 27.03 45.22
N GLY A 840 0.20 26.71 45.29
CA GLY A 840 1.06 26.98 46.43
C GLY A 840 1.00 25.93 47.55
N THR A 841 1.91 26.10 48.52
CA THR A 841 2.22 25.13 49.59
C THR A 841 1.09 24.91 50.60
N GLN A 842 0.03 25.72 50.59
CA GLN A 842 -1.10 25.59 51.52
C GLN A 842 -1.95 24.33 51.26
N LEU A 843 -1.92 23.78 50.04
CA LEU A 843 -2.66 22.55 49.70
C LEU A 843 -2.10 21.30 50.37
N VAL A 844 -0.80 21.31 50.67
CA VAL A 844 -0.03 20.16 51.15
C VAL A 844 -0.47 19.71 52.56
N ASN A 845 -1.11 20.59 53.33
CA ASN A 845 -1.61 20.31 54.68
C ASN A 845 -3.15 20.32 54.78
N LEU A 846 -3.87 20.29 53.65
CA LEU A 846 -5.32 20.14 53.67
C LEU A 846 -5.70 18.78 54.27
N ARG A 847 -6.84 18.74 54.96
CA ARG A 847 -7.37 17.53 55.58
C ARG A 847 -8.69 17.15 54.92
N ASP A 848 -8.81 15.89 54.52
CA ASP A 848 -10.07 15.35 54.01
C ASP A 848 -11.11 15.12 55.13
N THR A 849 -12.29 14.58 54.81
CA THR A 849 -13.33 14.25 55.80
C THR A 849 -12.87 13.28 56.89
N LYS A 850 -11.81 12.50 56.65
CA LYS A 850 -11.21 11.55 57.59
C LYS A 850 -9.96 12.10 58.28
N GLY A 851 -9.64 13.38 58.07
CA GLY A 851 -8.47 14.03 58.66
C GLY A 851 -7.14 13.69 57.97
N ARG A 852 -7.16 12.97 56.84
CA ARG A 852 -5.97 12.55 56.09
C ARG A 852 -5.43 13.71 55.28
N THR A 853 -4.10 13.83 55.24
CA THR A 853 -3.39 14.84 54.44
C THR A 853 -2.96 14.25 53.09
N PRO A 854 -2.56 15.09 52.11
CA PRO A 854 -1.93 14.64 50.88
C PRO A 854 -0.74 13.70 51.11
N LEU A 855 0.00 13.89 52.21
CA LEU A 855 1.10 13.01 52.60
C LEU A 855 0.62 11.59 52.98
N HIS A 856 -0.57 11.44 53.57
CA HIS A 856 -1.18 10.12 53.78
C HIS A 856 -1.60 9.47 52.46
N ALA A 857 -2.10 10.26 51.50
CA ALA A 857 -2.45 9.75 50.18
C ALA A 857 -1.21 9.30 49.40
N ALA A 858 -0.11 10.07 49.47
CA ALA A 858 1.18 9.71 48.88
C ALA A 858 1.83 8.49 49.58
N ALA A 859 1.71 8.38 50.90
CA ALA A 859 2.20 7.22 51.66
C ALA A 859 1.40 5.94 51.40
N HIS A 860 0.17 6.05 50.89
CA HIS A 860 -0.63 4.92 50.44
C HIS A 860 -0.25 4.47 49.02
N ALA A 861 0.16 5.41 48.16
CA ALA A 861 0.60 5.13 46.80
C ALA A 861 2.04 4.59 46.75
N GLU A 862 2.37 3.81 45.71
CA GLU A 862 3.72 3.26 45.50
C GLU A 862 4.71 4.30 44.92
N SER A 863 4.25 5.49 44.51
CA SER A 863 5.16 6.49 43.93
C SER A 863 6.01 7.18 44.99
N VAL A 864 7.33 7.01 44.86
CA VAL A 864 8.35 7.67 45.70
C VAL A 864 8.47 9.17 45.38
N ALA A 865 8.32 9.54 44.11
CA ALA A 865 8.48 10.92 43.65
C ALA A 865 7.37 11.82 44.22
N GLY A 866 6.13 11.37 44.22
CA GLY A 866 5.00 12.09 44.83
C GLY A 866 5.17 12.29 46.35
N LEU A 867 5.71 11.30 47.07
CA LEU A 867 6.02 11.43 48.49
C LEU A 867 7.11 12.49 48.73
N GLN A 868 8.20 12.45 47.97
CA GLN A 868 9.30 13.42 48.07
C GLN A 868 8.84 14.83 47.74
N LEU A 869 8.01 14.99 46.71
CA LEU A 869 7.47 16.28 46.30
C LEU A 869 6.69 16.96 47.43
N VAL A 870 5.82 16.20 48.09
CA VAL A 870 4.99 16.67 49.21
C VAL A 870 5.84 16.97 50.46
N LEU A 871 6.94 16.23 50.68
CA LEU A 871 7.89 16.48 51.77
C LEU A 871 8.74 17.73 51.55
N VAL A 872 9.28 17.92 50.34
CA VAL A 872 10.10 19.10 49.97
C VAL A 872 9.30 20.40 50.13
N GLN A 873 8.00 20.35 49.89
CA GLN A 873 7.09 21.49 49.95
C GLN A 873 6.54 21.79 51.37
N GLY A 874 7.04 21.08 52.40
CA GLY A 874 6.78 21.40 53.80
C GLY A 874 5.52 20.76 54.41
N SER A 875 5.22 19.51 54.06
CA SER A 875 4.14 18.75 54.70
C SER A 875 4.39 18.43 56.18
N GLU A 876 3.31 18.39 56.96
CA GLU A 876 3.32 17.90 58.33
C GLU A 876 3.54 16.37 58.37
N VAL A 877 4.79 15.96 58.59
CA VAL A 877 5.23 14.55 58.62
C VAL A 877 4.51 13.73 59.70
N ASN A 878 4.25 14.35 60.85
CA ASN A 878 3.63 13.72 62.02
C ASN A 878 2.13 14.03 62.14
N ALA A 879 1.48 14.48 61.05
CA ALA A 879 0.03 14.63 61.05
C ALA A 879 -0.63 13.26 61.24
N VAL A 880 -1.66 13.20 62.08
CA VAL A 880 -2.47 11.99 62.25
C VAL A 880 -3.86 12.18 61.66
N ASP A 881 -4.41 11.11 61.09
CA ASP A 881 -5.81 11.05 60.67
C ASP A 881 -6.77 10.82 61.87
N GLN A 882 -8.07 10.73 61.61
CA GLN A 882 -9.06 10.47 62.66
C GLN A 882 -8.92 9.12 63.37
N ALA A 883 -8.23 8.16 62.75
CA ALA A 883 -7.92 6.85 63.33
C ALA A 883 -6.54 6.83 64.03
N GLY A 884 -5.85 7.97 64.11
CA GLY A 884 -4.53 8.08 64.71
C GLY A 884 -3.41 7.54 63.82
N HIS A 885 -3.68 7.22 62.54
CA HIS A 885 -2.64 6.78 61.63
C HIS A 885 -1.79 7.97 61.18
N SER A 886 -0.48 7.83 61.32
CA SER A 886 0.49 8.73 60.69
C SER A 886 0.84 8.27 59.27
N PRO A 887 1.43 9.12 58.41
CA PRO A 887 1.90 8.71 57.08
C PRO A 887 2.90 7.54 57.15
N LEU A 888 3.74 7.48 58.19
CA LEU A 888 4.65 6.37 58.43
C LEU A 888 3.89 5.06 58.72
N MET A 889 2.82 5.13 59.50
CA MET A 889 1.94 3.97 59.76
C MET A 889 1.25 3.50 58.48
N VAL A 890 0.78 4.42 57.64
CA VAL A 890 0.15 4.08 56.35
C VAL A 890 1.16 3.43 55.40
N ALA A 891 2.40 3.95 55.32
CA ALA A 891 3.45 3.34 54.50
C ALA A 891 3.85 1.94 55.03
N ALA A 892 3.93 1.78 56.35
CA ALA A 892 4.24 0.51 57.00
C ALA A 892 3.14 -0.54 56.83
N ASP A 893 1.86 -0.14 56.90
CA ASP A 893 0.70 -1.02 56.69
C ASP A 893 0.55 -1.48 55.23
N ASN A 894 0.97 -0.65 54.26
CA ASN A 894 0.94 -1.00 52.83
C ASN A 894 2.23 -1.70 52.32
N GLY A 895 3.29 -1.74 53.13
CA GLY A 895 4.53 -2.43 52.79
C GLY A 895 5.50 -1.65 51.87
N HIS A 896 5.37 -0.32 51.81
CA HIS A 896 6.20 0.51 50.92
C HIS A 896 7.56 0.83 51.56
N THR A 897 8.56 -0.03 51.31
CA THR A 897 9.88 0.03 51.97
C THR A 897 10.62 1.34 51.73
N SER A 898 10.61 1.85 50.50
CA SER A 898 11.28 3.10 50.12
C SER A 898 10.65 4.32 50.81
N HIS A 899 9.33 4.30 51.01
CA HIS A 899 8.60 5.37 51.70
C HIS A 899 8.92 5.37 53.19
N VAL A 900 8.98 4.19 53.81
CA VAL A 900 9.42 4.04 55.21
C VAL A 900 10.85 4.54 55.38
N GLU A 901 11.76 4.18 54.48
CA GLU A 901 13.15 4.66 54.50
C GLU A 901 13.24 6.20 54.40
N ILE A 902 12.50 6.81 53.47
CA ILE A 902 12.48 8.27 53.28
C ILE A 902 11.86 8.98 54.49
N LEU A 903 10.74 8.48 55.02
CA LEU A 903 10.08 9.08 56.16
C LEU A 903 10.93 9.00 57.45
N LEU A 904 11.69 7.92 57.63
CA LEU A 904 12.58 7.75 58.79
C LEU A 904 13.86 8.58 58.63
N HIS A 905 14.61 8.40 57.54
CA HIS A 905 15.94 9.01 57.42
C HIS A 905 15.93 10.46 56.94
N GLN A 906 15.01 10.83 56.04
CA GLN A 906 14.96 12.19 55.48
C GLN A 906 14.00 13.09 56.26
N ALA A 907 12.82 12.59 56.61
CA ALA A 907 11.76 13.39 57.24
C ALA A 907 11.74 13.31 58.78
N LYS A 908 12.51 12.39 59.39
CA LYS A 908 12.57 12.14 60.84
C LYS A 908 11.19 11.99 61.47
N ALA A 909 10.37 11.12 60.89
CA ALA A 909 9.03 10.81 61.39
C ALA A 909 9.08 10.26 62.82
N ASP A 910 8.10 10.65 63.65
CA ASP A 910 8.02 10.24 65.04
C ASP A 910 7.50 8.80 65.18
N LEU A 911 8.35 7.93 65.70
CA LEU A 911 8.08 6.51 65.94
C LEU A 911 7.23 6.24 67.19
N THR A 912 7.02 7.26 68.04
CA THR A 912 6.24 7.15 69.29
C THR A 912 4.74 7.33 69.08
N LEU A 913 4.30 7.69 67.87
CA LEU A 913 2.90 7.85 67.54
C LEU A 913 2.16 6.51 67.65
N LEU A 914 0.91 6.59 68.12
CA LEU A 914 0.03 5.45 68.36
C LEU A 914 -1.30 5.65 67.64
N ASP A 915 -1.80 4.61 66.98
CA ASP A 915 -3.17 4.60 66.43
C ASP A 915 -4.23 4.49 67.55
N ILE A 916 -5.52 4.54 67.18
CA ILE A 916 -6.64 4.36 68.14
C ILE A 916 -6.62 3.04 68.94
N ASN A 917 -5.87 2.04 68.48
CA ASN A 917 -5.71 0.74 69.11
C ASN A 917 -4.37 0.61 69.84
N ASN A 918 -3.64 1.71 70.06
CA ASN A 918 -2.29 1.73 70.62
C ASN A 918 -1.26 0.91 69.81
N ASN A 919 -1.45 0.75 68.50
CA ASN A 919 -0.44 0.15 67.62
C ASN A 919 0.58 1.20 67.20
N THR A 920 1.86 0.83 67.22
CA THR A 920 2.94 1.58 66.56
C THR A 920 3.05 1.20 65.09
N ALA A 921 3.82 1.95 64.29
CA ALA A 921 4.10 1.58 62.89
C ALA A 921 4.71 0.17 62.76
N LEU A 922 5.50 -0.27 63.74
CA LEU A 922 6.06 -1.63 63.80
C LEU A 922 4.97 -2.71 63.96
N HIS A 923 3.95 -2.46 64.79
CA HIS A 923 2.83 -3.39 64.94
C HIS A 923 2.09 -3.57 63.60
N LEU A 924 1.88 -2.50 62.85
CA LEU A 924 1.18 -2.54 61.56
C LEU A 924 1.98 -3.29 60.49
N ALA A 925 3.28 -3.00 60.34
CA ALA A 925 4.17 -3.74 59.44
C ALA A 925 4.19 -5.25 59.76
N CYS A 926 4.27 -5.60 61.05
CA CYS A 926 4.24 -6.99 61.52
C CYS A 926 2.89 -7.67 61.29
N SER A 927 1.77 -6.93 61.38
CA SER A 927 0.41 -7.48 61.19
C SER A 927 0.13 -7.94 59.75
N LYS A 928 0.84 -7.37 58.78
CA LYS A 928 0.72 -7.70 57.35
C LYS A 928 1.90 -8.52 56.81
N GLY A 929 2.91 -8.78 57.64
CA GLY A 929 4.09 -9.56 57.25
C GLY A 929 5.10 -8.81 56.38
N HIS A 930 5.18 -7.48 56.49
CA HIS A 930 6.14 -6.67 55.72
C HIS A 930 7.53 -6.66 56.36
N GLU A 931 8.29 -7.74 56.13
CA GLU A 931 9.59 -7.99 56.77
C GLU A 931 10.58 -6.82 56.63
N MET A 932 10.74 -6.29 55.42
CA MET A 932 11.72 -5.24 55.16
C MET A 932 11.33 -3.90 55.79
N CYS A 933 10.04 -3.56 55.83
CA CYS A 933 9.55 -2.37 56.55
C CYS A 933 9.78 -2.50 58.06
N ALA A 934 9.52 -3.68 58.62
CA ALA A 934 9.76 -3.95 60.04
C ALA A 934 11.25 -3.87 60.39
N LEU A 935 12.14 -4.38 59.53
CA LEU A 935 13.60 -4.29 59.72
C LEU A 935 14.10 -2.84 59.69
N LEU A 936 13.62 -2.03 58.74
CA LEU A 936 13.99 -0.61 58.65
C LEU A 936 13.52 0.18 59.88
N ILE A 937 12.29 -0.08 60.34
CA ILE A 937 11.77 0.55 61.56
C ILE A 937 12.57 0.10 62.79
N LEU A 938 12.89 -1.19 62.92
CA LEU A 938 13.70 -1.71 64.03
C LEU A 938 15.14 -1.17 64.05
N ALA A 939 15.73 -0.89 62.89
CA ALA A 939 17.09 -0.36 62.78
C ALA A 939 17.24 1.04 63.38
N GLU A 940 16.17 1.85 63.38
CA GLU A 940 16.16 3.23 63.89
C GLU A 940 15.55 3.36 65.30
N ILE A 941 15.01 2.28 65.88
CA ILE A 941 14.49 2.30 67.26
C ILE A 941 15.64 2.08 68.24
N ASP A 942 16.06 3.15 68.92
CA ASP A 942 17.05 3.08 70.01
C ASP A 942 16.42 2.70 71.38
N ASP A 943 15.11 2.90 71.54
CA ASP A 943 14.42 2.67 72.83
C ASP A 943 13.78 1.26 72.90
N PRO A 944 14.26 0.38 73.81
CA PRO A 944 13.69 -0.96 73.97
C PRO A 944 12.24 -0.96 74.46
N SER A 945 11.70 0.16 74.96
CA SER A 945 10.28 0.24 75.34
C SER A 945 9.33 0.26 74.14
N LEU A 946 9.78 0.75 72.98
CA LEU A 946 8.95 0.80 71.75
C LEU A 946 8.88 -0.58 71.05
N ILE A 947 9.94 -1.38 71.18
CA ILE A 947 10.01 -2.76 70.64
C ILE A 947 9.05 -3.69 71.41
N ASN A 948 8.95 -3.50 72.73
CA ASN A 948 8.08 -4.28 73.62
C ASN A 948 6.75 -3.58 73.93
N ALA A 949 6.40 -2.51 73.20
CA ALA A 949 5.14 -1.82 73.41
C ALA A 949 3.98 -2.79 73.16
N THR A 950 2.97 -2.75 74.04
CA THR A 950 1.78 -3.58 73.90
C THR A 950 0.63 -2.75 73.34
N ASN A 951 -0.06 -3.27 72.32
CA ASN A 951 -1.29 -2.65 71.82
C ASN A 951 -2.47 -2.81 72.82
N SER A 952 -3.65 -2.32 72.44
CA SER A 952 -4.88 -2.42 73.26
C SER A 952 -5.31 -3.86 73.58
N ALA A 953 -4.87 -4.84 72.80
CA ALA A 953 -5.08 -6.27 73.02
C ALA A 953 -3.95 -6.94 73.84
N LEU A 954 -3.02 -6.14 74.40
CA LEU A 954 -1.84 -6.59 75.15
C LEU A 954 -0.85 -7.43 74.30
N GLN A 955 -0.91 -7.32 72.98
CA GLN A 955 -0.01 -8.01 72.06
C GLN A 955 1.21 -7.14 71.76
N MET A 956 2.39 -7.75 71.76
CA MET A 956 3.64 -7.15 71.27
C MET A 956 3.76 -7.36 69.75
N PRO A 957 4.59 -6.59 69.03
CA PRO A 957 4.81 -6.81 67.60
C PRO A 957 5.21 -8.26 67.26
N LEU A 958 5.96 -8.91 68.16
CA LEU A 958 6.34 -10.33 68.06
C LEU A 958 5.14 -11.29 68.13
N HIS A 959 4.19 -11.03 69.03
CA HIS A 959 2.98 -11.85 69.14
C HIS A 959 2.14 -11.77 67.86
N ILE A 960 2.03 -10.57 67.29
CA ILE A 960 1.31 -10.33 66.04
C ILE A 960 1.98 -11.03 64.85
N THR A 961 3.31 -11.01 64.76
CA THR A 961 4.04 -11.72 63.70
C THR A 961 3.86 -13.24 63.80
N VAL A 962 3.87 -13.80 65.01
CA VAL A 962 3.61 -15.23 65.24
C VAL A 962 2.18 -15.59 64.84
N GLU A 963 1.18 -14.78 65.21
CA GLU A 963 -0.21 -14.99 64.78
C GLU A 963 -0.37 -14.92 63.26
N PHE A 964 0.29 -13.95 62.60
CA PHE A 964 0.28 -13.84 61.14
C PHE A 964 0.89 -15.08 60.46
N LEU A 965 2.05 -15.55 60.92
CA LEU A 965 2.69 -16.76 60.39
C LEU A 965 1.84 -18.02 60.57
N ILE A 966 1.16 -18.16 61.72
CA ILE A 966 0.23 -19.27 61.98
C ILE A 966 -1.00 -19.19 61.05
N SER A 967 -1.48 -17.99 60.72
CA SER A 967 -2.61 -17.81 59.81
C SER A 967 -2.30 -18.16 58.35
N GLN A 968 -1.05 -17.94 57.90
CA GLN A 968 -0.57 -18.30 56.55
C GLN A 968 -0.27 -19.81 56.43
N HIS A 969 0.08 -20.46 57.54
CA HIS A 969 0.36 -21.89 57.63
C HIS A 969 -0.46 -22.53 58.77
N PRO A 970 -1.76 -22.81 58.56
CA PRO A 970 -2.55 -23.50 59.56
C PRO A 970 -1.93 -24.88 59.82
N PRO A 971 -1.78 -25.31 61.09
CA PRO A 971 -1.26 -26.63 61.40
C PRO A 971 -2.19 -27.69 60.80
N VAL A 972 -1.62 -28.58 59.98
CA VAL A 972 -2.31 -29.74 59.37
C VAL A 972 -2.78 -30.73 60.43
#